data_AF-D7MTE1-F1
#
_entry.id   AF-D7MTE1-F1
#
_cell.length_a   1.000
_cell.length_b   1.000
_cell.length_c   1.000
_cell.angle_alpha   90.00
_cell.angle_beta   90.00
_cell.angle_gamma   90.00
#
_symmetry.space_group_name_H-M   'P 1'
#
loop_
_entity.id
_entity.type
_entity.pdbx_description
1 polymer ?
#
loop_
_entity_poly.entity_id
_entity_poly.type
_entity_poly.pdbx_seq_one_letter_code
_entity_poly.pdbx_strand_id
1 'polypeptide(L)'
;MSKVVYEGWMVRYGRRKIGRSYIHMRYFVLEPRLLAYYKKKPQDNQLPIKTMVIDGNCRVEDRGLKTHHGHMVYVLSIYNKKEKHHRITMAAFNIQEALMWKEKIECVIDQHQDSLVPSGQQYVSFEYKPGMDAGRTASSSDHESPFSALDDEDDSRRDLLRRTTIGNGPPESILDWTKEFDAELSNQSSSNQAFSRKHWRLLQCQNGLRIFEELLEVDYLPRSCSRAMKAVGVVEATCEEIFELVMSMDGTRYEWDCSFQYGRLVEEVDGHTAILYHRLLLDWLPMVVWPRDLCYVRYWRRNDDGSYVVLFRSREHENCGPQPGFVRAHLESGGFNIAPLKPRNGRPRTQVQHLIQIDLKGWGAGYLPAFQQHCLLQMLNSVSGLREWFSQTDDRGQPIRIPVMVNMASSSFALGKGGKPQHKSSLSIDQTNGASRNSVLMDEDSDDDDEFQIPDSEQEPETSKQEQEQETDAKKTEEAALNIDLSCFSGNLRHDDNENARNCWRISDGNNFKVRGKSFCSDKRKIPAGKHLMDLVAVDWFKDTKRMDHVVRRKGCAAQVAAEKGLFSTVVNVQVPGSTHYSMVFYFVTKELVPGSLFQRFVDGDDEFRNSRLKLIPLVPKGSWIVRQSVGSTPCLLGRAVDCNYIRGPTYLEIDVDIGSSTVANGVLGLVIGVITSLVVEMAFLVQANTPEELPERLIGAVRVSHIELSSAIVPNLDSD
;
A
#
# COMPACT_ATOMS: atom_id res chain seq x y z
N MET A 1 -30.12 27.29 -4.86
CA MET A 1 -28.77 27.29 -4.25
C MET A 1 -28.15 25.93 -4.51
N SER A 2 -26.95 25.90 -5.08
CA SER A 2 -26.14 24.68 -5.20
C SER A 2 -25.91 24.10 -3.81
N LYS A 3 -26.22 22.81 -3.59
CA LYS A 3 -26.06 22.17 -2.28
C LYS A 3 -24.57 21.93 -2.05
N VAL A 4 -24.00 22.57 -1.03
CA VAL A 4 -22.61 22.35 -0.62
C VAL A 4 -22.42 20.88 -0.25
N VAL A 5 -21.41 20.24 -0.85
CA VAL A 5 -21.02 18.85 -0.57
C VAL A 5 -20.12 18.81 0.66
N TYR A 6 -19.14 19.71 0.73
CA TYR A 6 -18.22 19.82 1.86
C TYR A 6 -17.64 21.23 1.96
N GLU A 7 -17.37 21.71 3.18
CA GLU A 7 -16.75 23.01 3.41
C GLU A 7 -15.88 22.98 4.66
N GLY A 8 -14.83 23.80 4.68
CA GLY A 8 -13.88 23.78 5.78
C GLY A 8 -12.66 24.67 5.59
N TRP A 9 -11.90 24.83 6.66
CA TRP A 9 -10.67 25.61 6.67
C TRP A 9 -9.49 24.75 6.20
N MET A 10 -8.75 25.25 5.22
CA MET A 10 -7.53 24.62 4.71
C MET A 10 -6.44 25.66 4.48
N VAL A 11 -5.21 25.20 4.37
CA VAL A 11 -4.02 26.01 4.20
C VAL A 11 -3.72 26.24 2.72
N ARG A 12 -3.44 27.50 2.37
CA ARG A 12 -2.80 27.91 1.12
C ARG A 12 -1.38 28.36 1.43
N TYR A 13 -0.43 27.85 0.67
CA TYR A 13 0.97 28.25 0.78
C TYR A 13 1.53 28.69 -0.57
N GLY A 14 2.73 29.26 -0.58
CA GLY A 14 3.46 29.64 -1.79
C GLY A 14 4.59 30.62 -1.52
N ARG A 15 5.27 31.08 -2.57
CA ARG A 15 6.23 32.18 -2.52
C ARG A 15 5.66 33.40 -3.24
N ARG A 16 5.81 34.58 -2.64
CA ARG A 16 5.53 35.86 -3.31
C ARG A 16 6.67 36.17 -4.28
N LYS A 17 6.42 37.07 -5.25
CA LYS A 17 7.42 37.52 -6.24
C LYS A 17 8.71 38.09 -5.61
N ILE A 18 8.64 38.57 -4.36
CA ILE A 18 9.78 39.10 -3.58
C ILE A 18 10.48 37.98 -2.76
N GLY A 19 10.29 36.71 -3.12
CA GLY A 19 10.93 35.56 -2.48
C GLY A 19 10.36 35.14 -1.12
N ARG A 20 9.60 36.00 -0.42
CA ARG A 20 8.95 35.65 0.86
C ARG A 20 7.87 34.59 0.69
N SER A 21 8.00 33.46 1.38
CA SER A 21 6.95 32.45 1.49
C SER A 21 5.76 32.94 2.32
N TYR A 22 4.57 32.40 2.06
CA TYR A 22 3.37 32.65 2.87
C TYR A 22 2.67 31.33 3.19
N ILE A 23 1.96 31.33 4.32
CA ILE A 23 1.00 30.31 4.74
C ILE A 23 -0.24 31.06 5.18
N HIS A 24 -1.38 30.75 4.58
CA HIS A 24 -2.63 31.44 4.81
C HIS A 24 -3.78 30.45 4.97
N MET A 25 -4.57 30.59 6.02
CA MET A 25 -5.85 29.89 6.13
C MET A 25 -6.85 30.45 5.11
N ARG A 26 -7.55 29.56 4.41
CA ARG A 26 -8.63 29.87 3.47
C ARG A 26 -9.80 28.93 3.72
N TYR A 27 -11.00 29.43 3.49
CA TYR A 27 -12.21 28.63 3.60
C TYR A 27 -12.53 28.05 2.24
N PHE A 28 -12.50 26.72 2.12
CA PHE A 28 -12.83 26.01 0.89
C PHE A 28 -14.29 25.56 0.93
N VAL A 29 -14.92 25.61 -0.24
CA VAL A 29 -16.29 25.13 -0.45
C VAL A 29 -16.25 24.24 -1.69
N LEU A 30 -16.70 23.00 -1.51
CA LEU A 30 -16.89 22.01 -2.55
C LEU A 30 -18.38 21.89 -2.83
N GLU A 31 -18.74 22.16 -4.07
CA GLU A 31 -20.05 21.95 -4.65
C GLU A 31 -19.98 20.85 -5.71
N PRO A 32 -21.11 20.30 -6.19
CA PRO A 32 -21.11 19.19 -7.14
C PRO A 32 -20.37 19.50 -8.45
N ARG A 33 -20.18 20.77 -8.83
CA ARG A 33 -19.51 21.16 -10.08
C ARG A 33 -18.38 22.17 -9.89
N LEU A 34 -18.07 22.54 -8.65
CA LEU A 34 -17.23 23.70 -8.38
C LEU A 34 -16.42 23.50 -7.10
N LEU A 35 -15.11 23.71 -7.20
CA LEU A 35 -14.25 23.95 -6.05
C LEU A 35 -13.93 25.44 -5.98
N ALA A 36 -14.22 26.06 -4.85
CA ALA A 36 -13.95 27.46 -4.60
C ALA A 36 -13.26 27.66 -3.25
N TYR A 37 -12.46 28.73 -3.13
CA TYR A 37 -11.97 29.14 -1.82
C TYR A 37 -12.01 30.66 -1.60
N TYR A 38 -12.18 31.02 -0.33
CA TYR A 38 -12.49 32.36 0.15
C TYR A 38 -11.50 32.79 1.24
N LYS A 39 -11.37 34.11 1.47
CA LYS A 39 -10.53 34.64 2.57
C LYS A 39 -11.11 34.28 3.95
N LYS A 40 -12.43 34.19 4.04
CA LYS A 40 -13.23 33.87 5.23
C LYS A 40 -14.41 33.00 4.80
N LYS A 41 -15.12 32.39 5.75
CA LYS A 41 -16.37 31.68 5.43
C LYS A 41 -17.33 32.60 4.67
N PRO A 42 -17.77 32.24 3.45
CA PRO A 42 -18.60 33.10 2.63
C PRO A 42 -19.96 33.34 3.28
N GLN A 43 -20.40 34.60 3.26
CA GLN A 43 -21.78 35.01 3.48
C GLN A 43 -22.40 35.38 2.12
N ASP A 44 -23.72 35.56 2.04
CA ASP A 44 -24.43 35.83 0.78
C ASP A 44 -23.73 36.93 -0.05
N ASN A 45 -23.54 36.68 -1.35
CA ASN A 45 -22.85 37.51 -2.35
C ASN A 45 -21.32 37.71 -2.22
N GLN A 46 -20.60 36.94 -1.40
CA GLN A 46 -19.14 37.03 -1.39
C GLN A 46 -18.49 36.32 -2.59
N LEU A 47 -17.64 37.03 -3.34
CA LEU A 47 -16.90 36.44 -4.47
C LEU A 47 -15.73 35.55 -4.01
N PRO A 48 -15.53 34.38 -4.64
CA PRO A 48 -14.39 33.51 -4.36
C PRO A 48 -13.08 34.13 -4.83
N ILE A 49 -11.97 33.79 -4.17
CA ILE A 49 -10.62 34.19 -4.60
C ILE A 49 -10.25 33.45 -5.88
N LYS A 50 -10.57 32.16 -5.94
CA LYS A 50 -10.36 31.31 -7.11
C LYS A 50 -11.41 30.22 -7.12
N THR A 51 -11.83 29.87 -8.33
CA THR A 51 -12.74 28.78 -8.62
C THR A 51 -12.12 27.82 -9.63
N MET A 52 -12.61 26.60 -9.64
CA MET A 52 -12.29 25.58 -10.63
C MET A 52 -13.52 24.71 -10.82
N VAL A 53 -13.92 24.53 -12.07
CA VAL A 53 -15.00 23.61 -12.44
C VAL A 53 -14.50 22.19 -12.24
N ILE A 54 -15.32 21.34 -11.61
CA ILE A 54 -15.04 19.92 -11.45
C ILE A 54 -15.81 19.15 -12.53
N ASP A 55 -15.10 18.35 -13.31
CA ASP A 55 -15.62 17.42 -14.31
C ASP A 55 -14.90 16.06 -14.22
N GLY A 56 -15.25 15.10 -15.09
CA GLY A 56 -14.61 13.78 -15.14
C GLY A 56 -13.12 13.79 -15.53
N ASN A 57 -12.59 14.94 -16.00
CA ASN A 57 -11.17 15.13 -16.35
C ASN A 57 -10.35 15.71 -15.20
N CYS A 58 -10.99 16.09 -14.09
CA CYS A 58 -10.29 16.51 -12.89
C CYS A 58 -9.58 15.36 -12.18
N ARG A 59 -8.46 15.68 -11.54
CA ARG A 59 -7.71 14.77 -10.68
C ARG A 59 -7.32 15.44 -9.39
N VAL A 60 -7.25 14.63 -8.33
CA VAL A 60 -6.69 15.01 -7.03
C VAL A 60 -5.37 14.27 -6.84
N GLU A 61 -4.27 15.00 -6.96
CA GLU A 61 -2.93 14.49 -6.70
C GLU A 61 -2.58 14.69 -5.23
N ASP A 62 -2.27 13.59 -4.55
CA ASP A 62 -1.65 13.61 -3.22
C ASP A 62 -0.18 13.99 -3.38
N ARG A 63 0.19 15.16 -2.87
CA ARG A 63 1.57 15.65 -2.90
C ARG A 63 2.31 15.38 -1.61
N GLY A 64 1.71 14.65 -0.69
CA GLY A 64 2.31 14.24 0.57
C GLY A 64 2.61 15.40 1.50
N LEU A 65 3.56 15.16 2.39
CA LEU A 65 3.90 15.98 3.53
C LEU A 65 5.04 16.94 3.21
N LYS A 66 4.78 18.24 3.20
CA LYS A 66 5.75 19.28 2.83
C LYS A 66 6.06 20.26 3.95
N THR A 67 7.30 20.73 3.97
CA THR A 67 7.78 21.71 4.96
C THR A 67 7.66 23.13 4.42
N HIS A 68 6.83 23.94 5.07
CA HIS A 68 6.69 25.36 4.78
C HIS A 68 6.84 26.17 6.07
N HIS A 69 7.83 27.08 6.13
CA HIS A 69 8.11 27.91 7.31
C HIS A 69 8.25 27.11 8.62
N GLY A 70 8.88 25.93 8.55
CA GLY A 70 9.01 25.01 9.69
C GLY A 70 7.74 24.21 10.01
N HIS A 71 6.60 24.55 9.44
CA HIS A 71 5.38 23.76 9.58
C HIS A 71 5.33 22.68 8.52
N MET A 72 5.05 21.45 8.95
CA MET A 72 4.75 20.35 8.05
C MET A 72 3.25 20.35 7.73
N VAL A 73 2.92 20.28 6.45
CA VAL A 73 1.53 20.27 5.97
C VAL A 73 1.35 19.22 4.88
N TYR A 74 0.23 18.49 4.93
CA TYR A 74 -0.17 17.55 3.88
C TYR A 74 -0.77 18.33 2.73
N VAL A 75 -0.28 18.11 1.52
CA VAL A 75 -0.63 18.89 0.34
C VAL A 75 -1.45 18.06 -0.63
N LEU A 76 -2.56 18.63 -1.07
CA LEU A 76 -3.32 18.15 -2.23
C LEU A 76 -3.21 19.14 -3.39
N SER A 77 -3.21 18.62 -4.62
CA SER A 77 -3.23 19.39 -5.84
C SER A 77 -4.35 18.90 -6.75
N ILE A 78 -5.32 19.76 -7.01
CA ILE A 78 -6.44 19.48 -7.88
C ILE A 78 -6.21 20.20 -9.21
N TYR A 79 -6.33 19.49 -10.33
CA TYR A 79 -6.14 20.04 -11.67
C TYR A 79 -7.02 19.32 -12.69
N ASN A 80 -7.29 19.98 -13.81
CA ASN A 80 -7.93 19.36 -14.97
C ASN A 80 -6.83 18.86 -15.93
N LYS A 81 -6.92 17.61 -16.40
CA LYS A 81 -5.93 17.03 -17.32
C LYS A 81 -5.81 17.79 -18.64
N LYS A 82 -6.92 18.32 -19.16
CA LYS A 82 -6.95 19.08 -20.42
C LYS A 82 -6.37 20.49 -20.23
N GLU A 83 -6.48 21.05 -19.04
CA GLU A 83 -6.01 22.39 -18.69
C GLU A 83 -4.96 22.35 -17.56
N LYS A 84 -3.80 21.72 -17.81
CA LYS A 84 -2.75 21.49 -16.77
C LYS A 84 -2.27 22.76 -16.03
N HIS A 85 -2.45 23.94 -16.63
CA HIS A 85 -2.06 25.22 -16.05
C HIS A 85 -3.06 25.73 -14.99
N HIS A 86 -4.31 25.26 -15.01
CA HIS A 86 -5.33 25.63 -14.05
C HIS A 86 -5.40 24.61 -12.91
N ARG A 87 -4.60 24.85 -11.86
CA ARG A 87 -4.60 24.02 -10.64
C ARG A 87 -5.01 24.78 -9.38
N ILE A 88 -5.63 24.09 -8.44
CA ILE A 88 -5.84 24.53 -7.06
C ILE A 88 -5.05 23.62 -6.15
N THR A 89 -4.19 24.18 -5.30
CA THR A 89 -3.55 23.44 -4.21
C THR A 89 -4.23 23.75 -2.88
N MET A 90 -4.24 22.79 -1.97
CA MET A 90 -4.74 22.99 -0.61
C MET A 90 -3.91 22.12 0.32
N ALA A 91 -3.86 22.47 1.60
CA ALA A 91 -3.09 21.70 2.55
C ALA A 91 -3.76 21.65 3.93
N ALA A 92 -3.46 20.61 4.70
CA ALA A 92 -3.92 20.43 6.07
C ALA A 92 -2.72 20.22 7.01
N PHE A 93 -2.91 20.51 8.30
CA PHE A 93 -1.87 20.27 9.33
C PHE A 93 -1.88 18.84 9.87
N ASN A 94 -2.94 18.08 9.60
CA ASN A 94 -3.08 16.67 9.96
C ASN A 94 -3.52 15.88 8.72
N ILE A 95 -3.19 14.59 8.70
CA ILE A 95 -3.44 13.76 7.51
C ILE A 95 -4.92 13.46 7.34
N GLN A 96 -5.67 13.37 8.44
CA GLN A 96 -7.09 13.04 8.46
C GLN A 96 -7.89 14.08 7.67
N GLU A 97 -7.67 15.37 7.91
CA GLU A 97 -8.32 16.46 7.17
C GLU A 97 -7.98 16.41 5.68
N ALA A 98 -6.72 16.17 5.32
CA ALA A 98 -6.33 16.04 3.92
C ALA A 98 -7.03 14.86 3.25
N LEU A 99 -7.07 13.69 3.90
CA LEU A 99 -7.74 12.50 3.36
C LEU A 99 -9.24 12.71 3.20
N MET A 100 -9.90 13.35 4.17
CA MET A 100 -11.31 13.69 4.09
C MET A 100 -11.60 14.59 2.88
N TRP A 101 -10.81 15.65 2.68
CA TRP A 101 -10.96 16.51 1.50
C TRP A 101 -10.72 15.77 0.19
N LYS A 102 -9.68 14.93 0.14
CA LYS A 102 -9.39 14.12 -1.04
C LYS A 102 -10.58 13.23 -1.39
N GLU A 103 -11.09 12.46 -0.43
CA GLU A 103 -12.24 11.56 -0.61
C GLU A 103 -13.48 12.31 -1.12
N LYS A 104 -13.80 13.47 -0.53
CA LYS A 104 -14.99 14.25 -0.96
C LYS A 104 -14.83 14.80 -2.37
N ILE A 105 -13.64 15.27 -2.75
CA ILE A 105 -13.41 15.78 -4.10
C ILE A 105 -13.43 14.64 -5.12
N GLU A 106 -12.78 13.51 -4.83
CA GLU A 106 -12.81 12.31 -5.68
C GLU A 106 -14.23 11.77 -5.86
N CYS A 107 -15.04 11.76 -4.80
CA CYS A 107 -16.45 11.39 -4.88
C CYS A 107 -17.25 12.28 -5.83
N VAL A 108 -17.03 13.60 -5.81
CA VAL A 108 -17.69 14.52 -6.74
C VAL A 108 -17.23 14.30 -8.19
N ILE A 109 -15.94 14.03 -8.41
CA ILE A 109 -15.40 13.69 -9.73
C ILE A 109 -16.05 12.40 -10.26
N ASP A 110 -16.14 11.36 -9.44
CA ASP A 110 -16.71 10.07 -9.82
C ASP A 110 -18.22 10.17 -10.13
N GLN A 111 -18.98 10.96 -9.35
CA GLN A 111 -20.40 11.21 -9.63
C GLN A 111 -20.64 11.87 -11.00
N HIS A 112 -19.69 12.68 -11.49
CA HIS A 112 -19.77 13.24 -12.84
C HIS A 112 -19.57 12.19 -13.92
N GLN A 113 -18.59 11.30 -13.73
CA GLN A 113 -18.29 10.23 -14.68
C GLN A 113 -19.51 9.33 -14.89
N ASP A 114 -20.26 9.03 -13.83
CA ASP A 114 -21.46 8.20 -13.91
C ASP A 114 -22.66 8.91 -14.57
N SER A 115 -22.68 10.26 -14.56
CA SER A 115 -23.82 11.06 -15.06
C SER A 115 -23.81 11.32 -16.59
N LEU A 116 -22.67 11.13 -17.25
CA LEU A 116 -22.49 11.37 -18.69
C LEU A 116 -22.82 10.14 -19.56
N VAL A 117 -23.14 9.00 -18.96
CA VAL A 117 -23.57 7.81 -19.70
C VAL A 117 -25.04 7.99 -20.12
N PRO A 118 -25.38 7.91 -21.43
CA PRO A 118 -26.76 8.06 -21.89
C PRO A 118 -27.66 7.03 -21.20
N SER A 119 -28.77 7.52 -20.64
CA SER A 119 -29.77 6.77 -19.90
C SER A 119 -30.19 5.49 -20.62
N GLY A 120 -29.84 4.35 -20.01
CA GLY A 120 -30.24 3.05 -20.52
C GLY A 120 -29.91 1.86 -19.62
N GLN A 121 -29.44 2.07 -18.39
CA GLN A 121 -29.47 1.10 -17.28
C GLN A 121 -28.86 1.78 -16.05
N GLN A 122 -29.56 1.69 -14.93
CA GLN A 122 -29.15 2.28 -13.65
C GLN A 122 -27.84 1.59 -13.21
N TYR A 123 -26.71 2.30 -13.34
CA TYR A 123 -25.41 1.83 -12.88
C TYR A 123 -25.46 1.63 -11.37
N VAL A 124 -25.40 0.39 -10.91
CA VAL A 124 -25.08 0.09 -9.51
C VAL A 124 -23.56 0.20 -9.38
N SER A 125 -23.06 1.39 -9.09
CA SER A 125 -21.72 1.52 -8.52
C SER A 125 -21.75 0.76 -7.19
N PHE A 126 -20.94 -0.30 -7.09
CA PHE A 126 -20.76 -1.01 -5.82
C PHE A 126 -20.01 -0.05 -4.87
N GLU A 127 -20.77 0.68 -4.06
CA GLU A 127 -20.25 1.41 -2.91
C GLU A 127 -19.40 0.48 -2.05
N TYR A 128 -18.12 0.81 -1.90
CA TYR A 128 -17.37 0.41 -0.72
C TYR A 128 -17.87 1.30 0.42
N LYS A 129 -18.72 0.76 1.29
CA LYS A 129 -19.13 1.44 2.52
C LYS A 129 -18.07 1.22 3.61
N PRO A 130 -17.39 2.27 4.10
CA PRO A 130 -16.79 2.24 5.42
C PRO A 130 -17.93 2.35 6.44
N GLY A 131 -17.90 1.49 7.46
CA GLY A 131 -18.95 1.36 8.45
C GLY A 131 -19.25 2.68 9.14
N MET A 132 -20.53 3.05 9.19
CA MET A 132 -21.04 4.03 10.14
C MET A 132 -22.47 3.64 10.52
N ASP A 133 -22.62 3.39 11.81
CA ASP A 133 -23.88 3.19 12.52
C ASP A 133 -24.79 4.41 12.36
N ALA A 134 -26.08 4.14 12.18
CA ALA A 134 -27.15 5.09 12.45
C ALA A 134 -28.33 4.32 13.06
N GLY A 135 -28.67 4.67 14.29
CA GLY A 135 -29.78 4.08 15.03
C GLY A 135 -31.15 4.72 14.75
N ARG A 136 -32.14 4.05 15.37
CA ARG A 136 -33.55 4.43 15.65
C ARG A 136 -34.52 4.20 14.48
N THR A 137 -35.70 3.57 14.62
CA THR A 137 -36.59 3.28 15.78
C THR A 137 -37.77 2.39 15.33
N ALA A 138 -38.26 1.50 16.21
CA ALA A 138 -39.66 1.03 16.41
C ALA A 138 -39.63 -0.37 17.05
N SER A 139 -40.50 -0.84 17.95
CA SER A 139 -41.55 -0.32 18.83
C SER A 139 -42.10 -1.52 19.63
N SER A 140 -42.70 -1.28 20.80
CA SER A 140 -43.54 -2.16 21.65
C SER A 140 -42.80 -3.11 22.61
N SER A 141 -42.88 -2.86 23.93
CA SER A 141 -43.88 -3.32 24.92
C SER A 141 -43.36 -4.62 25.58
N ASP A 142 -43.27 -4.84 26.89
CA ASP A 142 -43.99 -4.32 28.05
C ASP A 142 -43.25 -4.75 29.35
N HIS A 143 -43.44 -3.94 30.39
CA HIS A 143 -43.54 -4.30 31.82
C HIS A 143 -42.33 -4.82 32.65
N GLU A 144 -42.04 -4.00 33.67
CA GLU A 144 -41.86 -4.34 35.09
C GLU A 144 -40.45 -4.50 35.70
N SER A 145 -40.36 -3.89 36.89
CA SER A 145 -39.24 -3.55 37.78
C SER A 145 -39.17 -4.59 38.95
N PRO A 146 -38.55 -4.35 40.13
CA PRO A 146 -37.46 -3.45 40.58
C PRO A 146 -36.38 -4.11 41.52
N PHE A 147 -35.18 -3.49 41.65
CA PHE A 147 -34.35 -3.28 42.88
C PHE A 147 -33.78 -4.49 43.70
N SER A 148 -32.49 -4.56 44.14
CA SER A 148 -31.82 -3.85 45.28
C SER A 148 -30.38 -4.41 45.47
N ALA A 149 -29.29 -3.64 45.69
CA ALA A 149 -28.66 -3.27 46.98
C ALA A 149 -28.25 -4.47 47.87
N LEU A 150 -27.06 -4.68 48.46
CA LEU A 150 -25.88 -3.89 48.89
C LEU A 150 -24.77 -4.85 49.42
N ASP A 151 -23.51 -4.37 49.48
CA ASP A 151 -22.45 -4.61 50.50
C ASP A 151 -21.74 -5.98 50.59
N ASP A 152 -20.41 -6.11 50.55
CA ASP A 152 -19.23 -5.59 51.32
C ASP A 152 -18.66 -6.69 52.24
N GLU A 153 -17.33 -6.86 52.16
CA GLU A 153 -16.37 -7.38 53.18
C GLU A 153 -16.63 -8.80 53.76
N ASP A 154 -15.70 -9.54 54.39
CA ASP A 154 -14.25 -9.75 54.39
C ASP A 154 -14.09 -11.04 55.25
N ASP A 155 -12.99 -11.76 55.03
CA ASP A 155 -12.31 -12.72 55.93
C ASP A 155 -13.08 -13.89 56.64
N SER A 156 -12.67 -15.13 56.36
CA SER A 156 -12.21 -16.05 57.43
C SER A 156 -11.58 -17.33 56.91
N ARG A 157 -10.31 -17.46 57.29
CA ARG A 157 -9.40 -18.60 57.17
C ARG A 157 -9.96 -19.88 57.79
N ARG A 158 -9.66 -21.03 57.17
CA ARG A 158 -9.22 -22.24 57.89
C ARG A 158 -8.02 -22.88 57.23
N ASP A 159 -6.94 -22.89 58.01
CA ASP A 159 -5.68 -23.58 57.79
C ASP A 159 -5.85 -25.08 57.58
N LEU A 160 -5.17 -25.66 56.59
CA LEU A 160 -4.51 -26.96 56.73
C LEU A 160 -3.19 -27.01 55.94
N LEU A 161 -2.12 -26.82 56.71
CA LEU A 161 -0.87 -27.58 56.73
C LEU A 161 -0.04 -27.77 55.44
N ARG A 162 1.10 -27.07 55.47
CA ARG A 162 2.32 -27.21 54.69
C ARG A 162 3.08 -28.51 55.04
N ARG A 163 3.52 -29.27 54.03
CA ARG A 163 4.73 -30.10 54.11
C ARG A 163 5.49 -30.17 52.77
N THR A 164 6.76 -29.84 52.88
CA THR A 164 7.92 -29.95 51.96
C THR A 164 8.14 -31.41 51.48
N THR A 165 8.81 -31.79 50.38
CA THR A 165 10.00 -31.27 49.66
C THR A 165 10.29 -32.14 48.40
N ILE A 166 11.00 -31.56 47.42
CA ILE A 166 11.92 -32.16 46.41
C ILE A 166 11.32 -32.91 45.20
N GLY A 167 11.40 -32.24 44.05
CA GLY A 167 12.07 -32.71 42.83
C GLY A 167 11.48 -33.90 42.07
N ASN A 168 10.84 -33.61 40.93
CA ASN A 168 10.98 -34.39 39.70
C ASN A 168 10.97 -33.39 38.52
N GLY A 169 11.89 -33.60 37.57
CA GLY A 169 12.13 -32.74 36.42
C GLY A 169 10.97 -32.69 35.42
N PRO A 170 11.15 -31.97 34.29
CA PRO A 170 10.13 -31.92 33.24
C PRO A 170 9.86 -33.32 32.66
N PRO A 171 8.62 -33.60 32.20
CA PRO A 171 8.18 -34.94 31.80
C PRO A 171 8.98 -35.51 30.62
N GLU A 172 9.25 -36.82 30.65
CA GLU A 172 10.10 -37.56 29.69
C GLU A 172 9.50 -37.78 28.28
N SER A 173 8.33 -37.22 27.98
CA SER A 173 7.91 -37.06 26.58
C SER A 173 6.93 -35.91 26.46
N ILE A 174 7.35 -34.88 25.72
CA ILE A 174 6.47 -33.82 25.23
C ILE A 174 6.06 -34.26 23.83
N LEU A 175 4.75 -34.35 23.58
CA LEU A 175 4.19 -34.59 22.25
C LEU A 175 4.77 -33.56 21.28
N ASP A 176 5.45 -34.05 20.25
CA ASP A 176 5.99 -33.24 19.17
C ASP A 176 4.92 -33.07 18.07
N TRP A 177 4.17 -31.98 18.15
CA TRP A 177 3.12 -31.60 17.19
C TRP A 177 3.68 -31.20 15.80
N THR A 178 4.97 -31.46 15.55
CA THR A 178 5.60 -31.31 14.23
C THR A 178 5.83 -32.63 13.47
N LYS A 179 5.46 -33.79 14.03
CA LYS A 179 5.79 -35.12 13.44
C LYS A 179 4.64 -35.96 12.87
N GLU A 180 3.38 -35.54 12.96
CA GLU A 180 2.24 -36.36 12.49
C GLU A 180 1.65 -35.97 11.11
N PHE A 181 2.35 -35.18 10.29
CA PHE A 181 1.83 -34.80 8.96
C PHE A 181 2.58 -35.37 7.75
N ASP A 182 3.54 -36.28 7.95
CA ASP A 182 4.44 -36.74 6.88
C ASP A 182 4.17 -38.16 6.34
N ALA A 183 3.09 -38.85 6.73
CA ALA A 183 2.88 -40.25 6.34
C ALA A 183 1.63 -40.58 5.49
N GLU A 184 0.72 -39.64 5.19
CA GLU A 184 -0.52 -39.96 4.43
C GLU A 184 -0.86 -39.00 3.28
N LEU A 185 0.15 -38.35 2.67
CA LEU A 185 -0.04 -37.60 1.41
C LEU A 185 0.97 -38.02 0.33
N SER A 186 1.17 -39.33 0.17
CA SER A 186 1.68 -39.89 -1.09
C SER A 186 0.51 -40.34 -1.95
N ASN A 187 -0.12 -39.39 -2.64
CA ASN A 187 -0.85 -39.51 -3.92
C ASN A 187 -1.94 -38.45 -4.00
N GLN A 188 -1.55 -37.21 -4.34
CA GLN A 188 -2.38 -36.32 -5.16
C GLN A 188 -1.52 -35.18 -5.71
N SER A 189 -1.72 -34.94 -7.00
CA SER A 189 -0.92 -34.15 -7.91
C SER A 189 -0.58 -32.72 -7.44
N SER A 190 0.70 -32.41 -7.60
CA SER A 190 1.34 -31.10 -7.57
C SER A 190 0.64 -30.03 -8.43
N SER A 191 0.11 -28.97 -7.79
CA SER A 191 0.16 -27.56 -8.25
C SER A 191 -0.85 -26.68 -7.49
N ASN A 192 -0.72 -26.46 -6.18
CA ASN A 192 -1.63 -25.52 -5.47
C ASN A 192 -1.08 -24.93 -4.16
N GLN A 193 0.12 -24.35 -4.19
CA GLN A 193 0.57 -23.39 -3.17
C GLN A 193 1.31 -22.22 -3.83
N ALA A 194 0.57 -21.15 -4.14
CA ALA A 194 1.14 -19.88 -4.55
C ALA A 194 1.93 -19.21 -3.39
N PHE A 195 3.21 -19.59 -3.29
CA PHE A 195 4.41 -18.84 -2.88
C PHE A 195 4.47 -18.00 -1.58
N SER A 196 3.45 -17.93 -0.72
CA SER A 196 3.53 -17.07 0.49
C SER A 196 4.18 -17.73 1.73
N ARG A 197 4.14 -19.07 1.88
CA ARG A 197 4.47 -19.73 3.16
C ARG A 197 5.95 -20.01 3.46
N LYS A 198 6.90 -19.76 2.54
CA LYS A 198 8.31 -20.21 2.71
C LYS A 198 9.35 -19.14 3.06
N HIS A 199 8.94 -17.88 3.34
CA HIS A 199 9.90 -16.77 3.41
C HIS A 199 10.35 -16.36 4.81
N TRP A 200 9.58 -16.63 5.87
CA TRP A 200 9.83 -16.09 7.21
C TRP A 200 9.79 -17.18 8.27
N ARG A 201 10.81 -17.23 9.13
CA ARG A 201 10.87 -18.09 10.31
C ARG A 201 10.62 -17.26 11.56
N LEU A 202 9.69 -17.68 12.41
CA LEU A 202 9.53 -17.09 13.75
C LEU A 202 10.76 -17.44 14.58
N LEU A 203 11.47 -16.42 15.05
CA LEU A 203 12.64 -16.59 15.91
C LEU A 203 12.26 -16.60 17.39
N GLN A 204 11.43 -15.64 17.81
CA GLN A 204 11.00 -15.52 19.21
C GLN A 204 9.75 -14.67 19.36
N CYS A 205 9.09 -14.84 20.51
CA CYS A 205 8.02 -13.97 20.97
C CYS A 205 8.48 -13.26 22.25
N GLN A 206 8.52 -11.93 22.26
CA GLN A 206 9.01 -11.15 23.40
C GLN A 206 8.24 -9.84 23.50
N ASN A 207 7.83 -9.44 24.71
CA ASN A 207 7.12 -8.19 24.97
C ASN A 207 5.91 -7.98 24.04
N GLY A 208 5.10 -9.01 23.81
CA GLY A 208 3.94 -8.96 22.90
C GLY A 208 4.29 -8.80 21.40
N LEU A 209 5.57 -8.91 21.03
CA LEU A 209 6.04 -8.90 19.65
C LEU A 209 6.31 -10.33 19.17
N ARG A 210 6.00 -10.60 17.90
CA ARG A 210 6.50 -11.76 17.17
C ARG A 210 7.65 -11.33 16.29
N ILE A 211 8.82 -11.92 16.48
CA ILE A 211 10.04 -11.56 15.75
C ILE A 211 10.37 -12.67 14.76
N PHE A 212 10.55 -12.29 13.49
CA PHE A 212 10.83 -13.19 12.40
C PHE A 212 12.14 -12.85 11.71
N GLU A 213 12.72 -13.83 11.06
CA GLU A 213 13.89 -13.71 10.19
C GLU A 213 13.57 -14.27 8.80
N GLU A 214 14.04 -13.61 7.76
CA GLU A 214 13.84 -14.04 6.38
C GLU A 214 14.73 -15.25 6.05
N LEU A 215 14.11 -16.30 5.53
CA LEU A 215 14.77 -17.54 5.11
C LEU A 215 15.43 -17.43 3.74
N LEU A 216 15.02 -16.46 2.93
CA LEU A 216 15.50 -16.33 1.56
C LEU A 216 16.88 -15.66 1.56
N GLU A 217 17.90 -16.41 1.19
CA GLU A 217 19.22 -15.84 0.88
C GLU A 217 19.10 -15.02 -0.40
N VAL A 218 19.42 -13.74 -0.32
CA VAL A 218 19.60 -12.91 -1.51
C VAL A 218 21.04 -13.10 -1.94
N ASP A 219 21.27 -13.77 -3.07
CA ASP A 219 22.58 -14.22 -3.59
C ASP A 219 23.67 -13.13 -3.73
N TYR A 220 23.35 -11.86 -3.45
CA TYR A 220 24.20 -10.69 -3.74
C TYR A 220 24.54 -9.85 -2.50
N LEU A 221 24.13 -10.23 -1.30
CA LEU A 221 24.40 -9.44 -0.10
C LEU A 221 25.82 -9.69 0.43
N PRO A 222 26.56 -8.64 0.83
CA PRO A 222 27.83 -8.80 1.52
C PRO A 222 27.67 -9.70 2.75
N ARG A 223 28.69 -10.50 3.07
CA ARG A 223 28.69 -11.33 4.31
C ARG A 223 28.52 -10.50 5.60
N SER A 224 28.79 -9.19 5.54
CA SER A 224 28.59 -8.24 6.64
C SER A 224 27.13 -7.79 6.80
N CYS A 225 26.29 -7.95 5.78
CA CYS A 225 24.87 -7.58 5.85
C CYS A 225 24.11 -8.59 6.69
N SER A 226 23.29 -8.10 7.62
CA SER A 226 22.41 -8.96 8.39
C SER A 226 21.38 -9.66 7.48
N ARG A 227 20.86 -10.79 7.95
CA ARG A 227 19.58 -11.30 7.44
C ARG A 227 18.48 -10.28 7.76
N ALA A 228 17.46 -10.21 6.91
CA ALA A 228 16.33 -9.34 7.17
C ALA A 228 15.54 -9.89 8.36
N MET A 229 15.28 -9.03 9.35
CA MET A 229 14.44 -9.36 10.49
C MET A 229 13.23 -8.43 10.54
N LYS A 230 12.12 -8.92 11.07
CA LYS A 230 10.94 -8.09 11.33
C LYS A 230 10.32 -8.39 12.69
N ALA A 231 9.79 -7.36 13.33
CA ALA A 231 8.92 -7.48 14.48
C ALA A 231 7.47 -7.16 14.08
N VAL A 232 6.52 -7.91 14.62
CA VAL A 232 5.08 -7.70 14.41
C VAL A 232 4.40 -7.55 15.77
N GLY A 233 3.71 -6.43 15.97
CA GLY A 233 2.93 -6.13 17.16
C GLY A 233 1.55 -5.56 16.82
N VAL A 234 0.70 -5.45 17.84
CA VAL A 234 -0.61 -4.75 17.73
C VAL A 234 -0.59 -3.56 18.67
N VAL A 235 -1.00 -2.41 18.16
CA VAL A 235 -1.07 -1.13 18.88
C VAL A 235 -2.53 -0.67 18.92
N GLU A 236 -3.01 -0.20 20.08
CA GLU A 236 -4.40 0.27 20.28
C GLU A 236 -4.60 1.73 19.82
N ALA A 237 -4.23 2.02 18.58
CA ALA A 237 -4.37 3.34 17.96
C ALA A 237 -4.79 3.21 16.50
N THR A 238 -5.22 4.31 15.89
CA THR A 238 -5.51 4.38 14.46
C THR A 238 -4.21 4.31 13.65
N CYS A 239 -4.32 3.97 12.36
CA CYS A 239 -3.18 3.93 11.47
C CYS A 239 -2.55 5.31 11.28
N GLU A 240 -3.39 6.35 11.24
CA GLU A 240 -3.00 7.75 11.08
C GLU A 240 -2.17 8.25 12.27
N GLU A 241 -2.60 7.99 13.51
CA GLU A 241 -1.87 8.40 14.73
C GLU A 241 -0.48 7.75 14.78
N ILE A 242 -0.40 6.44 14.49
CA ILE A 242 0.87 5.70 14.48
C ILE A 242 1.77 6.21 13.35
N PHE A 243 1.21 6.44 12.17
CA PHE A 243 1.94 6.97 11.03
C PHE A 243 2.53 8.35 11.34
N GLU A 244 1.75 9.27 11.92
CA GLU A 244 2.23 10.60 12.29
C GLU A 244 3.40 10.53 13.30
N LEU A 245 3.29 9.68 14.32
CA LEU A 245 4.36 9.47 15.29
C LEU A 245 5.63 8.87 14.66
N VAL A 246 5.49 7.85 13.82
CA VAL A 246 6.61 7.22 13.09
C VAL A 246 7.32 8.20 12.16
N MET A 247 6.56 9.12 11.56
CA MET A 247 7.07 10.14 10.64
C MET A 247 7.78 11.30 11.36
N SER A 248 7.52 11.50 12.65
CA SER A 248 8.24 12.47 13.46
C SER A 248 9.69 12.03 13.70
N MET A 249 10.61 13.00 13.61
CA MET A 249 12.04 12.86 13.95
C MET A 249 12.47 13.86 15.02
N ASP A 250 11.50 14.43 15.75
CA ASP A 250 11.74 15.40 16.82
C ASP A 250 12.09 14.70 18.15
N GLY A 251 12.09 15.49 19.23
CA GLY A 251 12.36 14.96 20.57
C GLY A 251 11.45 13.78 20.93
N THR A 252 10.17 13.79 20.58
CA THR A 252 9.23 12.75 21.04
C THR A 252 9.64 11.32 20.64
N ARG A 253 10.50 11.16 19.63
CA ARG A 253 11.02 9.86 19.19
C ARG A 253 11.86 9.13 20.25
N TYR A 254 12.58 9.84 21.13
CA TYR A 254 13.37 9.19 22.19
C TYR A 254 12.49 8.46 23.23
N GLU A 255 11.19 8.79 23.29
CA GLU A 255 10.26 8.24 24.28
C GLU A 255 9.76 6.84 23.91
N TRP A 256 9.83 6.48 22.63
CA TRP A 256 9.31 5.19 22.13
C TRP A 256 10.30 4.40 21.25
N ASP A 257 11.35 5.02 20.69
CA ASP A 257 12.40 4.34 19.94
C ASP A 257 13.71 4.33 20.73
N CYS A 258 13.98 3.23 21.44
CA CYS A 258 15.19 3.10 22.26
C CYS A 258 16.50 3.06 21.45
N SER A 259 16.42 2.87 20.13
CA SER A 259 17.59 2.93 19.25
C SER A 259 17.86 4.33 18.70
N PHE A 260 16.97 5.29 18.94
CA PHE A 260 17.08 6.65 18.44
C PHE A 260 17.93 7.52 19.36
N GLN A 261 18.99 8.13 18.83
CA GLN A 261 19.77 9.15 19.54
C GLN A 261 19.49 10.56 19.02
N TYR A 262 19.46 10.72 17.70
CA TYR A 262 19.30 12.03 17.04
C TYR A 262 18.85 11.86 15.60
N GLY A 263 18.02 12.77 15.12
CA GLY A 263 17.51 12.78 13.75
C GLY A 263 17.42 14.19 13.18
N ARG A 264 17.61 14.34 11.87
CA ARG A 264 17.29 15.58 11.14
C ARG A 264 16.91 15.31 9.69
N LEU A 265 16.09 16.21 9.13
CA LEU A 265 15.86 16.30 7.68
C LEU A 265 17.14 16.83 7.01
N VAL A 266 17.65 16.09 6.04
CA VAL A 266 18.74 16.52 5.16
C VAL A 266 18.15 17.24 3.95
N GLU A 267 17.17 16.61 3.30
CA GLU A 267 16.51 17.12 2.11
C GLU A 267 15.07 16.61 2.01
N GLU A 268 14.14 17.49 1.67
CA GLU A 268 12.80 17.11 1.22
C GLU A 268 12.83 16.99 -0.29
N VAL A 269 12.80 15.76 -0.81
CA VAL A 269 12.84 15.48 -2.26
C VAL A 269 11.45 15.78 -2.85
N ASP A 270 10.43 15.22 -2.22
CA ASP A 270 9.02 15.52 -2.46
C ASP A 270 8.22 15.27 -1.16
N GLY A 271 6.89 15.33 -1.18
CA GLY A 271 6.13 15.12 0.06
C GLY A 271 5.97 13.65 0.50
N HIS A 272 6.31 12.69 -0.35
CA HIS A 272 6.36 11.27 -0.02
C HIS A 272 7.78 10.78 0.25
N THR A 273 8.80 11.53 -0.18
CA THR A 273 10.21 11.14 -0.17
C THR A 273 11.07 12.19 0.50
N ALA A 274 11.82 11.80 1.53
CA ALA A 274 12.75 12.67 2.24
C ALA A 274 14.08 11.95 2.49
N ILE A 275 15.18 12.69 2.55
CA ILE A 275 16.49 12.19 2.98
C ILE A 275 16.71 12.60 4.42
N LEU A 276 17.01 11.61 5.27
CA LEU A 276 17.17 11.78 6.71
C LEU A 276 18.58 11.38 7.14
N TYR A 277 19.07 12.12 8.14
CA TYR A 277 20.23 11.74 8.93
C TYR A 277 19.77 11.23 10.28
N HIS A 278 20.30 10.09 10.74
CA HIS A 278 19.89 9.42 11.98
C HIS A 278 21.12 8.85 12.68
N ARG A 279 21.28 9.15 13.97
CA ARG A 279 22.27 8.52 14.85
C ARG A 279 21.60 7.44 15.70
N LEU A 280 22.19 6.26 15.71
CA LEU A 280 21.70 5.11 16.45
C LEU A 280 22.38 5.01 17.81
N LEU A 281 21.59 4.69 18.84
CA LEU A 281 22.06 4.24 20.14
C LEU A 281 22.06 2.70 20.15
N LEU A 282 23.25 2.09 20.15
CA LEU A 282 23.44 0.63 20.11
C LEU A 282 24.43 0.24 21.22
N ASP A 283 23.97 0.25 22.47
CA ASP A 283 24.80 0.19 23.70
C ASP A 283 25.40 -1.19 24.03
N TRP A 284 25.90 -1.92 23.02
CA TRP A 284 26.60 -3.19 23.23
C TRP A 284 28.11 -3.03 23.03
N LEU A 285 28.86 -3.12 24.14
CA LEU A 285 30.31 -2.91 24.22
C LEU A 285 30.76 -1.53 23.69
N PRO A 286 30.32 -0.41 24.31
CA PRO A 286 30.62 0.95 23.84
C PRO A 286 32.13 1.28 23.84
N MET A 287 32.93 0.51 24.57
CA MET A 287 34.40 0.65 24.61
C MET A 287 35.12 0.06 23.39
N VAL A 288 34.45 -0.80 22.61
CA VAL A 288 35.07 -1.56 21.50
C VAL A 288 34.43 -1.23 20.15
N VAL A 289 33.17 -0.80 20.14
CA VAL A 289 32.43 -0.56 18.91
C VAL A 289 31.97 0.89 18.79
N TRP A 290 32.41 1.55 17.72
CA TRP A 290 32.05 2.94 17.43
C TRP A 290 30.54 3.12 17.21
N PRO A 291 29.95 4.28 17.58
CA PRO A 291 28.53 4.54 17.35
C PRO A 291 28.20 4.60 15.86
N ARG A 292 26.93 4.32 15.51
CA ARG A 292 26.49 4.25 14.11
C ARG A 292 25.67 5.48 13.75
N ASP A 293 25.93 5.99 12.55
CA ASP A 293 25.03 6.92 11.88
C ASP A 293 24.50 6.33 10.57
N LEU A 294 23.39 6.88 10.11
CA LEU A 294 22.72 6.52 8.88
C LEU A 294 22.40 7.78 8.08
N CYS A 295 22.48 7.66 6.76
CA CYS A 295 21.93 8.59 5.80
C CYS A 295 21.04 7.78 4.86
N TYR A 296 19.73 7.99 4.92
CA TYR A 296 18.77 7.17 4.18
C TYR A 296 17.64 7.98 3.59
N VAL A 297 17.13 7.50 2.46
CA VAL A 297 15.85 7.93 1.92
C VAL A 297 14.72 7.26 2.69
N ARG A 298 13.76 8.06 3.15
CA ARG A 298 12.46 7.65 3.66
C ARG A 298 11.41 7.94 2.61
N TYR A 299 10.76 6.89 2.12
CA TYR A 299 9.59 6.98 1.24
C TYR A 299 8.35 6.50 1.99
N TRP A 300 7.19 7.08 1.74
CA TRP A 300 5.94 6.57 2.30
C TRP A 300 4.75 6.66 1.35
N ARG A 301 3.81 5.74 1.50
CA ARG A 301 2.52 5.74 0.80
C ARG A 301 1.41 5.21 1.69
N ARG A 302 0.18 5.63 1.38
CA ARG A 302 -1.05 5.06 1.93
C ARG A 302 -1.71 4.18 0.88
N ASN A 303 -2.17 3.01 1.28
CA ASN A 303 -2.95 2.10 0.45
C ASN A 303 -4.45 2.39 0.61
N ASP A 304 -5.25 1.92 -0.35
CA ASP A 304 -6.71 2.13 -0.35
C ASP A 304 -7.41 1.46 0.84
N ASP A 305 -6.83 0.40 1.40
CA ASP A 305 -7.31 -0.28 2.60
C ASP A 305 -7.04 0.49 3.91
N GLY A 306 -6.43 1.68 3.81
CA GLY A 306 -6.07 2.53 4.95
C GLY A 306 -4.71 2.21 5.57
N SER A 307 -4.00 1.20 5.08
CA SER A 307 -2.66 0.90 5.57
C SER A 307 -1.62 1.91 5.08
N TYR A 308 -0.60 2.15 5.91
CA TYR A 308 0.57 2.95 5.55
C TYR A 308 1.80 2.07 5.41
N VAL A 309 2.60 2.38 4.40
CA VAL A 309 3.91 1.79 4.19
C VAL A 309 4.93 2.91 4.26
N VAL A 310 5.90 2.79 5.16
CA VAL A 310 7.05 3.69 5.29
C VAL A 310 8.30 2.85 5.03
N LEU A 311 9.16 3.27 4.11
CA LEU A 311 10.30 2.51 3.65
C LEU A 311 11.58 3.33 3.81
N PHE A 312 12.64 2.66 4.24
CA PHE A 312 13.94 3.25 4.49
C PHE A 312 15.01 2.53 3.68
N ARG A 313 15.90 3.29 3.04
CA ARG A 313 17.06 2.74 2.34
C ARG A 313 18.23 3.70 2.36
N SER A 314 19.42 3.22 2.69
CA SER A 314 20.61 4.06 2.74
C SER A 314 20.96 4.62 1.35
N ARG A 315 21.37 5.90 1.35
CA ARG A 315 21.76 6.66 0.16
C ARG A 315 22.91 7.58 0.54
N GLU A 316 23.86 7.74 -0.37
CA GLU A 316 24.87 8.80 -0.27
C GLU A 316 24.27 10.14 -0.65
N HIS A 317 24.72 11.21 0.01
CA HIS A 317 24.21 12.55 -0.22
C HIS A 317 25.28 13.59 0.10
N GLU A 318 25.44 14.58 -0.78
CA GLU A 318 26.48 15.62 -0.67
C GLU A 318 26.38 16.40 0.66
N ASN A 319 25.16 16.74 1.08
CA ASN A 319 24.90 17.46 2.33
C ASN A 319 24.92 16.55 3.59
N CYS A 320 25.28 15.27 3.44
CA CYS A 320 25.27 14.28 4.53
C CYS A 320 26.41 13.25 4.40
N GLY A 321 27.64 13.76 4.27
CA GLY A 321 28.86 12.94 4.32
C GLY A 321 29.10 12.22 5.66
N PRO A 322 30.07 11.29 5.72
CA PRO A 322 30.48 10.60 6.94
C PRO A 322 30.83 11.59 8.07
N GLN A 323 30.45 11.28 9.30
CA GLN A 323 30.68 12.14 10.46
C GLN A 323 31.83 11.62 11.31
N PRO A 324 32.78 12.48 11.75
CA PRO A 324 33.84 12.07 12.66
C PRO A 324 33.29 11.43 13.93
N GLY A 325 33.89 10.30 14.35
CA GLY A 325 33.46 9.56 15.53
C GLY A 325 32.29 8.60 15.32
N PHE A 326 31.75 8.49 14.09
CA PHE A 326 30.69 7.55 13.74
C PHE A 326 31.10 6.62 12.60
N VAL A 327 30.61 5.38 12.64
CA VAL A 327 30.65 4.46 11.50
C VAL A 327 29.32 4.56 10.75
N ARG A 328 29.39 4.91 9.46
CA ARG A 328 28.22 4.96 8.58
C ARG A 328 27.72 3.56 8.29
N ALA A 329 26.66 3.15 8.98
CA ALA A 329 25.95 1.92 8.67
C ALA A 329 25.22 2.05 7.32
N HIS A 330 24.89 0.91 6.71
CA HIS A 330 24.17 0.85 5.44
C HIS A 330 22.91 -0.01 5.62
N LEU A 331 21.77 0.68 5.68
CA LEU A 331 20.45 0.07 5.69
C LEU A 331 20.04 -0.34 4.27
N GLU A 332 20.10 -1.63 3.98
CA GLU A 332 19.72 -2.18 2.68
C GLU A 332 18.21 -2.13 2.45
N SER A 333 17.46 -2.47 3.48
CA SER A 333 16.00 -2.47 3.48
C SER A 333 15.51 -2.26 4.90
N GLY A 334 14.66 -1.27 5.12
CA GLY A 334 13.96 -1.14 6.39
C GLY A 334 12.62 -0.44 6.21
N GLY A 335 11.81 -0.40 7.26
CA GLY A 335 10.55 0.33 7.21
C GLY A 335 9.44 -0.20 8.11
N PHE A 336 8.31 0.49 8.07
CA PHE A 336 7.09 0.14 8.78
C PHE A 336 5.96 -0.22 7.80
N ASN A 337 5.20 -1.26 8.15
CA ASN A 337 3.89 -1.53 7.58
C ASN A 337 2.86 -1.38 8.70
N ILE A 338 1.93 -0.44 8.54
CA ILE A 338 0.95 -0.02 9.55
C ILE A 338 -0.42 -0.33 8.96
N ALA A 339 -1.04 -1.43 9.38
CA ALA A 339 -2.25 -1.95 8.75
C ALA A 339 -3.43 -2.01 9.74
N PRO A 340 -4.62 -1.55 9.33
CA PRO A 340 -5.77 -1.54 10.24
C PRO A 340 -6.23 -2.96 10.56
N LEU A 341 -6.67 -3.16 11.81
CA LEU A 341 -7.37 -4.36 12.26
C LEU A 341 -8.81 -4.02 12.60
N LYS A 342 -9.66 -5.05 12.63
CA LYS A 342 -11.03 -4.89 13.16
C LYS A 342 -10.97 -4.32 14.58
N PRO A 343 -11.74 -3.25 14.88
CA PRO A 343 -11.84 -2.72 16.24
C PRO A 343 -12.24 -3.81 17.23
N ARG A 344 -11.76 -3.68 18.47
CA ARG A 344 -12.18 -4.54 19.59
C ARG A 344 -12.84 -3.66 20.63
N ASN A 345 -14.09 -3.95 20.97
CA ASN A 345 -14.88 -3.17 21.94
C ASN A 345 -14.92 -1.66 21.60
N GLY A 346 -15.08 -1.33 20.31
CA GLY A 346 -15.09 0.06 19.81
C GLY A 346 -13.71 0.73 19.76
N ARG A 347 -12.65 0.11 20.32
CA ARG A 347 -11.30 0.68 20.28
C ARG A 347 -10.59 0.34 18.96
N PRO A 348 -9.95 1.33 18.30
CA PRO A 348 -9.17 1.08 17.10
C PRO A 348 -7.96 0.21 17.42
N ARG A 349 -7.61 -0.67 16.49
CA ARG A 349 -6.45 -1.56 16.60
C ARG A 349 -5.71 -1.56 15.27
N THR A 350 -4.39 -1.50 15.35
CA THR A 350 -3.52 -1.47 14.18
C THR A 350 -2.41 -2.49 14.35
N GLN A 351 -2.18 -3.31 13.32
CA GLN A 351 -1.01 -4.16 13.24
C GLN A 351 0.17 -3.33 12.73
N VAL A 352 1.26 -3.32 13.51
CA VAL A 352 2.51 -2.66 13.12
C VAL A 352 3.56 -3.72 12.86
N GLN A 353 4.18 -3.66 11.69
CA GLN A 353 5.35 -4.45 11.35
C GLN A 353 6.53 -3.51 11.15
N HIS A 354 7.65 -3.74 11.83
CA HIS A 354 8.91 -3.04 11.57
C HIS A 354 9.89 -4.05 11.01
N LEU A 355 10.50 -3.75 9.86
CA LEU A 355 11.50 -4.60 9.21
C LEU A 355 12.82 -3.85 9.12
N ILE A 356 13.92 -4.58 9.32
CA ILE A 356 15.28 -4.07 9.22
C ILE A 356 16.19 -5.12 8.60
N GLN A 357 16.98 -4.66 7.64
CA GLN A 357 18.11 -5.35 7.03
C GLN A 357 19.24 -4.34 6.87
N ILE A 358 20.33 -4.54 7.60
CA ILE A 358 21.36 -3.52 7.78
C ILE A 358 22.74 -4.16 7.81
N ASP A 359 23.68 -3.51 7.13
CA ASP A 359 25.11 -3.70 7.33
C ASP A 359 25.60 -2.63 8.31
N LEU A 360 25.95 -3.04 9.53
CA LEU A 360 26.45 -2.12 10.57
C LEU A 360 27.83 -1.54 10.25
N LYS A 361 28.55 -2.15 9.28
CA LYS A 361 29.94 -1.86 8.90
C LYS A 361 30.91 -1.82 10.09
N GLY A 362 32.17 -1.53 9.78
CA GLY A 362 33.24 -1.34 10.77
C GLY A 362 33.93 -2.63 11.21
N TRP A 363 35.03 -2.46 11.91
CA TRP A 363 35.88 -3.56 12.38
C TRP A 363 35.15 -4.40 13.44
N GLY A 364 35.23 -5.73 13.34
CA GLY A 364 34.61 -6.67 14.29
C GLY A 364 33.11 -6.93 14.11
N ALA A 365 32.35 -6.01 13.49
CA ALA A 365 30.89 -6.11 13.39
C ALA A 365 30.40 -7.31 12.55
N GLY A 366 31.14 -7.70 11.51
CA GLY A 366 30.84 -8.86 10.67
C GLY A 366 31.30 -10.21 11.24
N TYR A 367 32.08 -10.20 12.34
CA TYR A 367 32.61 -11.42 12.96
C TYR A 367 31.81 -11.89 14.18
N LEU A 368 30.85 -11.07 14.64
CA LEU A 368 30.02 -11.35 15.81
C LEU A 368 28.54 -11.35 15.41
N PRO A 369 27.98 -12.47 14.91
CA PRO A 369 26.56 -12.55 14.55
C PRO A 369 25.61 -12.17 15.71
N ALA A 370 26.00 -12.50 16.95
CA ALA A 370 25.26 -12.13 18.15
C ALA A 370 25.16 -10.60 18.34
N PHE A 371 26.19 -9.84 17.96
CA PHE A 371 26.16 -8.37 18.00
C PHE A 371 25.11 -7.83 17.05
N GLN A 372 25.17 -8.29 15.79
CA GLN A 372 24.26 -7.85 14.74
C GLN A 372 22.82 -8.15 15.16
N GLN A 373 22.56 -9.38 15.59
CA GLN A 373 21.24 -9.78 16.08
C GLN A 373 20.78 -8.93 17.26
N HIS A 374 21.65 -8.64 18.23
CA HIS A 374 21.32 -7.77 19.36
C HIS A 374 20.92 -6.36 18.91
N CYS A 375 21.70 -5.73 18.02
CA CYS A 375 21.38 -4.42 17.47
C CYS A 375 20.04 -4.42 16.72
N LEU A 376 19.81 -5.41 15.86
CA LEU A 376 18.53 -5.54 15.16
C LEU A 376 17.36 -5.69 16.12
N LEU A 377 17.49 -6.52 17.16
CA LEU A 377 16.46 -6.66 18.18
C LEU A 377 16.19 -5.36 18.92
N GLN A 378 17.23 -4.58 19.27
CA GLN A 378 17.05 -3.26 19.88
C GLN A 378 16.27 -2.31 18.97
N MET A 379 16.62 -2.21 17.69
CA MET A 379 15.90 -1.34 16.75
C MET A 379 14.44 -1.82 16.53
N LEU A 380 14.21 -3.13 16.50
CA LEU A 380 12.88 -3.72 16.36
C LEU A 380 11.99 -3.52 17.61
N ASN A 381 12.58 -3.30 18.79
CA ASN A 381 11.83 -3.01 20.02
C ASN A 381 11.05 -1.68 19.96
N SER A 382 11.34 -0.79 19.00
CA SER A 382 10.51 0.39 18.71
C SER A 382 9.03 0.07 18.54
N VAL A 383 8.65 -1.13 18.05
CA VAL A 383 7.22 -1.54 17.96
C VAL A 383 6.60 -1.73 19.34
N SER A 384 7.37 -2.24 20.31
CA SER A 384 6.94 -2.31 21.70
C SER A 384 6.80 -0.91 22.29
N GLY A 385 7.76 -0.02 22.02
CA GLY A 385 7.69 1.36 22.49
C GLY A 385 6.49 2.12 21.93
N LEU A 386 6.15 1.95 20.64
CA LEU A 386 4.91 2.48 20.07
C LEU A 386 3.67 1.97 20.83
N ARG A 387 3.63 0.67 21.16
CA ARG A 387 2.50 0.11 21.91
C ARG A 387 2.37 0.76 23.30
N GLU A 388 3.49 0.91 24.02
CA GLU A 388 3.49 1.52 25.35
C GLU A 388 3.23 3.03 25.30
N TRP A 389 3.62 3.72 24.24
CA TRP A 389 3.31 5.13 24.02
C TRP A 389 1.79 5.36 23.97
N PHE A 390 1.09 4.59 23.14
CA PHE A 390 -0.35 4.73 22.98
C PHE A 390 -1.16 4.11 24.12
N SER A 391 -0.58 3.22 24.93
CA SER A 391 -1.27 2.68 26.13
C SER A 391 -1.34 3.67 27.29
N GLN A 392 -0.43 4.65 27.34
CA GLN A 392 -0.39 5.67 28.40
C GLN A 392 -1.47 6.74 28.27
N THR A 393 -2.13 6.85 27.11
CA THR A 393 -3.05 7.97 26.83
C THR A 393 -4.50 7.55 27.10
N ASP A 394 -4.99 7.74 28.34
CA ASP A 394 -6.38 7.45 28.72
C ASP A 394 -7.38 8.51 28.19
N ASP A 395 -6.96 9.77 28.05
CA ASP A 395 -7.78 10.88 27.52
C ASP A 395 -7.35 11.25 26.10
N ARG A 396 -8.11 10.79 25.10
CA ARG A 396 -7.89 11.11 23.68
C ARG A 396 -8.45 12.49 23.33
N GLY A 397 -7.78 13.55 23.79
CA GLY A 397 -8.11 14.95 23.49
C GLY A 397 -7.26 15.55 22.36
N GLN A 398 -7.95 16.10 21.34
CA GLN A 398 -7.48 16.78 20.10
C GLN A 398 -6.39 16.08 19.25
N PRO A 399 -6.52 16.06 17.91
CA PRO A 399 -5.52 15.46 17.03
C PRO A 399 -4.14 16.11 17.24
N ILE A 400 -3.12 15.26 17.39
CA ILE A 400 -1.73 15.67 17.59
C ILE A 400 -1.29 16.47 16.36
N ARG A 401 -0.96 17.75 16.54
CA ARG A 401 -0.39 18.57 15.46
C ARG A 401 1.05 18.11 15.22
N ILE A 402 1.44 17.94 13.96
CA ILE A 402 2.82 17.61 13.62
C ILE A 402 3.77 18.68 14.21
N PRO A 403 4.69 18.31 15.10
CA PRO A 403 5.67 19.24 15.63
C PRO A 403 6.62 19.72 14.52
N VAL A 404 7.07 20.96 14.64
CA VAL A 404 8.04 21.58 13.72
C VAL A 404 9.32 20.71 13.70
N MET A 405 9.81 20.36 12.51
CA MET A 405 11.17 19.84 12.38
C MET A 405 12.16 20.97 12.66
N VAL A 406 12.57 21.11 13.92
CA VAL A 406 13.59 22.08 14.32
C VAL A 406 14.96 21.41 14.22
N ASN A 407 15.94 22.10 13.63
CA ASN A 407 17.35 21.79 13.85
C ASN A 407 17.63 21.89 15.35
N MET A 408 17.69 20.74 16.03
CA MET A 408 18.16 20.67 17.41
C MET A 408 19.66 20.95 17.42
N ALA A 409 20.04 22.23 17.41
CA ALA A 409 21.36 22.65 17.85
C ALA A 409 21.44 22.42 19.36
N SER A 410 22.54 21.82 19.80
CA SER A 410 22.77 21.35 21.17
C SER A 410 22.40 22.39 22.23
N SER A 411 21.29 22.18 22.94
CA SER A 411 21.03 22.87 24.19
C SER A 411 21.85 22.20 25.30
N SER A 412 23.05 22.73 25.51
CA SER A 412 23.87 22.45 26.69
C SER A 412 23.10 22.75 27.97
N PHE A 413 23.05 21.77 28.87
CA PHE A 413 22.51 21.88 30.21
C PHE A 413 23.12 23.07 30.97
N ALA A 414 22.27 23.98 31.47
CA ALA A 414 22.65 24.94 32.49
C ALA A 414 21.75 24.74 33.71
N LEU A 415 22.39 24.29 34.79
CA LEU A 415 21.84 24.07 36.12
C LEU A 415 21.47 25.42 36.78
N GLY A 416 20.22 25.57 37.23
CA GLY A 416 19.77 26.75 37.99
C GLY A 416 18.64 26.40 38.96
N LYS A 417 18.88 26.65 40.25
CA LYS A 417 18.11 26.22 41.42
C LYS A 417 16.80 27.00 41.66
N GLY A 418 15.76 26.28 42.11
CA GLY A 418 15.01 26.57 43.34
C GLY A 418 13.71 27.39 43.27
N GLY A 419 12.60 26.80 43.75
CA GLY A 419 11.39 27.51 44.20
C GLY A 419 10.11 26.65 44.22
N LYS A 420 9.65 26.25 45.41
CA LYS A 420 8.48 25.38 45.68
C LYS A 420 7.14 26.18 45.79
N PRO A 421 5.97 25.50 45.79
CA PRO A 421 4.68 26.01 45.32
C PRO A 421 3.75 26.53 46.45
N GLN A 422 2.68 27.24 46.07
CA GLN A 422 1.54 27.54 46.95
C GLN A 422 0.19 27.16 46.32
N HIS A 423 -0.52 26.29 47.04
CA HIS A 423 -1.95 26.01 46.96
C HIS A 423 -2.80 27.24 47.31
N LYS A 424 -3.96 27.39 46.66
CA LYS A 424 -5.19 27.89 47.29
C LYS A 424 -6.42 27.13 46.78
N SER A 425 -7.15 26.57 47.75
CA SER A 425 -8.55 26.11 47.73
C SER A 425 -9.50 27.28 47.42
N SER A 426 -10.81 27.16 47.14
CA SER A 426 -11.89 26.33 47.70
C SER A 426 -13.22 26.71 46.99
N LEU A 427 -14.29 25.93 47.30
CA LEU A 427 -15.75 26.16 47.19
C LEU A 427 -16.41 25.37 46.03
N SER A 428 -17.25 24.33 46.16
CA SER A 428 -18.24 23.79 47.13
C SER A 428 -19.70 24.00 46.69
N ILE A 429 -20.50 22.94 46.89
CA ILE A 429 -21.97 22.85 47.07
C ILE A 429 -22.77 22.17 45.94
N ASP A 430 -22.99 20.87 46.18
CA ASP A 430 -24.25 20.10 46.31
C ASP A 430 -25.36 20.05 45.26
N GLN A 431 -26.02 18.89 45.34
CA GLN A 431 -27.40 18.52 44.99
C GLN A 431 -27.55 17.88 43.60
N THR A 432 -28.16 16.71 43.40
CA THR A 432 -29.04 15.86 44.23
C THR A 432 -29.33 14.57 43.44
N ASN A 433 -29.54 13.46 44.15
CA ASN A 433 -30.49 12.35 43.89
C ASN A 433 -30.49 11.65 42.50
N GLY A 434 -30.44 10.33 42.37
CA GLY A 434 -30.51 9.23 43.33
C GLY A 434 -30.81 7.91 42.59
N ALA A 435 -30.41 6.78 43.21
CA ALA A 435 -30.97 5.42 43.13
C ALA A 435 -31.07 4.72 41.73
N SER A 436 -30.85 3.41 41.54
CA SER A 436 -30.44 2.27 42.36
C SER A 436 -30.47 1.03 41.43
N ARG A 437 -29.39 0.21 41.43
CA ARG A 437 -29.28 -1.28 41.62
C ARG A 437 -30.47 -2.18 41.21
N ASN A 438 -30.39 -3.45 40.79
CA ASN A 438 -29.41 -4.56 40.82
C ASN A 438 -30.11 -5.76 40.11
N SER A 439 -29.43 -6.57 39.29
CA SER A 439 -28.93 -7.95 39.57
C SER A 439 -29.94 -9.12 39.66
N VAL A 440 -29.79 -10.06 38.69
CA VAL A 440 -29.59 -11.54 38.81
C VAL A 440 -30.69 -12.43 39.43
N LEU A 441 -31.11 -13.43 38.65
CA LEU A 441 -31.32 -14.89 38.95
C LEU A 441 -31.24 -15.60 37.56
N MET A 442 -30.38 -16.59 37.22
CA MET A 442 -30.26 -18.01 37.65
C MET A 442 -31.63 -18.71 37.73
N ASP A 443 -31.91 -19.88 37.13
CA ASP A 443 -31.05 -21.02 36.78
C ASP A 443 -31.81 -22.01 35.86
N GLU A 444 -31.03 -22.90 35.21
CA GLU A 444 -31.30 -24.35 35.00
C GLU A 444 -32.46 -24.79 34.06
N ASP A 445 -32.35 -25.80 33.18
CA ASP A 445 -31.47 -26.99 33.19
C ASP A 445 -31.52 -27.74 31.83
N SER A 446 -30.43 -28.48 31.56
CA SER A 446 -30.37 -29.88 31.03
C SER A 446 -30.78 -30.14 29.57
N ASP A 447 -30.15 -31.01 28.77
CA ASP A 447 -28.86 -31.75 28.75
C ASP A 447 -28.76 -32.40 27.34
N ASP A 448 -27.53 -32.66 26.89
CA ASP A 448 -27.06 -33.86 26.18
C ASP A 448 -27.78 -34.34 24.88
N ASP A 449 -27.14 -34.93 23.87
CA ASP A 449 -25.79 -35.45 23.63
C ASP A 449 -25.69 -35.79 22.11
N ASP A 450 -24.46 -35.90 21.59
CA ASP A 450 -24.00 -36.90 20.60
C ASP A 450 -24.65 -36.96 19.18
N GLU A 451 -24.03 -37.37 18.08
CA GLU A 451 -22.74 -37.98 17.75
C GLU A 451 -22.64 -38.00 16.20
N PHE A 452 -21.43 -38.14 15.67
CA PHE A 452 -21.13 -38.35 14.25
C PHE A 452 -21.74 -39.66 13.71
N GLN A 453 -22.16 -39.69 12.44
CA GLN A 453 -21.84 -40.83 11.56
C GLN A 453 -22.09 -40.54 10.06
N ILE A 454 -21.16 -41.06 9.26
CA ILE A 454 -21.21 -41.25 7.79
C ILE A 454 -22.21 -42.39 7.49
N PRO A 455 -22.81 -42.43 6.29
CA PRO A 455 -22.66 -43.68 5.53
C PRO A 455 -22.36 -43.47 4.03
N ASP A 456 -21.53 -44.39 3.56
CA ASP A 456 -21.25 -44.74 2.17
C ASP A 456 -22.39 -45.58 1.54
N SER A 457 -22.52 -45.42 0.22
CA SER A 457 -22.82 -46.42 -0.84
C SER A 457 -24.11 -47.26 -0.87
N GLU A 458 -24.82 -47.19 -2.01
CA GLU A 458 -25.21 -48.30 -2.93
C GLU A 458 -26.07 -47.73 -4.12
N GLN A 459 -25.53 -47.64 -5.35
CA GLN A 459 -25.76 -48.52 -6.54
C GLN A 459 -27.24 -48.62 -7.02
N GLU A 460 -27.68 -47.98 -8.13
CA GLU A 460 -27.57 -48.31 -9.59
C GLU A 460 -29.00 -48.61 -10.15
N PRO A 461 -29.35 -48.35 -11.44
CA PRO A 461 -28.63 -48.85 -12.61
C PRO A 461 -28.47 -47.92 -13.83
N GLU A 462 -27.48 -48.27 -14.65
CA GLU A 462 -27.27 -47.81 -16.02
C GLU A 462 -28.47 -48.05 -16.95
N THR A 463 -28.70 -47.13 -17.91
CA THR A 463 -29.05 -47.54 -19.28
C THR A 463 -28.68 -46.48 -20.32
N SER A 464 -28.06 -46.99 -21.38
CA SER A 464 -27.88 -46.44 -22.74
C SER A 464 -26.98 -45.21 -22.96
N LYS A 465 -25.70 -45.54 -23.18
CA LYS A 465 -24.80 -44.90 -24.14
C LYS A 465 -25.47 -44.73 -25.51
N GLN A 466 -25.73 -43.49 -25.94
CA GLN A 466 -25.78 -43.11 -27.38
C GLN A 466 -25.97 -41.59 -27.60
N GLU A 467 -25.29 -40.72 -26.85
CA GLU A 467 -25.35 -39.26 -27.15
C GLU A 467 -24.02 -38.49 -26.96
N GLN A 468 -22.93 -39.16 -26.57
CA GLN A 468 -21.64 -38.47 -26.28
C GLN A 468 -20.53 -38.61 -27.34
N GLU A 469 -20.81 -39.25 -28.48
CA GLU A 469 -19.81 -39.37 -29.57
C GLU A 469 -19.94 -38.28 -30.65
N GLN A 470 -20.94 -37.39 -30.59
CA GLN A 470 -21.05 -36.25 -31.52
C GLN A 470 -20.56 -34.91 -30.95
N GLU A 471 -20.33 -34.80 -29.63
CA GLU A 471 -19.87 -33.55 -29.01
C GLU A 471 -18.33 -33.44 -28.92
N THR A 472 -17.59 -34.52 -29.19
CA THR A 472 -16.13 -34.57 -29.13
C THR A 472 -15.43 -34.26 -30.46
N ASP A 473 -16.15 -34.33 -31.60
CA ASP A 473 -15.64 -33.89 -32.90
C ASP A 473 -15.92 -32.39 -33.18
N ALA A 474 -16.96 -31.83 -32.58
CA ALA A 474 -17.24 -30.39 -32.63
C ALA A 474 -16.23 -29.56 -31.80
N LYS A 475 -15.73 -30.10 -30.68
CA LYS A 475 -14.67 -29.47 -29.86
C LYS A 475 -13.26 -29.57 -30.46
N LYS A 476 -12.99 -30.59 -31.30
CA LYS A 476 -11.71 -30.70 -32.02
C LYS A 476 -11.64 -29.82 -33.27
N THR A 477 -12.77 -29.28 -33.73
CA THR A 477 -12.81 -28.44 -34.94
C THR A 477 -12.68 -26.94 -34.64
N GLU A 478 -12.92 -26.50 -33.39
CA GLU A 478 -12.63 -25.12 -32.93
C GLU A 478 -11.22 -24.95 -32.29
N GLU A 479 -10.54 -26.05 -31.97
CA GLU A 479 -9.15 -26.06 -31.45
C GLU A 479 -8.06 -25.90 -32.55
N ALA A 480 -8.44 -25.54 -33.76
CA ALA A 480 -7.51 -24.94 -34.72
C ALA A 480 -7.27 -23.48 -34.33
N ALA A 481 -6.52 -23.28 -33.24
CA ALA A 481 -6.02 -21.98 -32.84
C ALA A 481 -5.39 -21.29 -34.06
N LEU A 482 -5.94 -20.13 -34.38
CA LEU A 482 -5.49 -19.16 -35.36
C LEU A 482 -4.03 -18.75 -35.08
N ASN A 483 -3.06 -19.62 -35.36
CA ASN A 483 -1.64 -19.37 -35.12
C ASN A 483 -1.22 -18.11 -35.87
N ILE A 484 -1.03 -17.03 -35.12
CA ILE A 484 -0.37 -15.83 -35.62
C ILE A 484 1.10 -16.23 -35.75
N ASP A 485 1.67 -16.07 -36.94
CA ASP A 485 3.11 -16.28 -37.13
C ASP A 485 3.88 -15.18 -36.38
N LEU A 486 4.34 -15.51 -35.17
CA LEU A 486 5.03 -14.60 -34.28
C LEU A 486 6.48 -14.32 -34.71
N SER A 487 7.05 -15.13 -35.61
CA SER A 487 8.48 -15.06 -35.98
C SER A 487 8.87 -13.76 -36.69
N CYS A 488 7.89 -13.06 -37.26
CA CYS A 488 8.08 -11.80 -37.95
C CYS A 488 8.19 -10.58 -37.02
N PHE A 489 7.83 -10.72 -35.74
CA PHE A 489 7.92 -9.63 -34.78
C PHE A 489 9.29 -9.62 -34.12
N SER A 490 9.85 -8.42 -33.98
CA SER A 490 11.08 -8.22 -33.23
C SER A 490 10.95 -6.97 -32.37
N GLY A 491 11.40 -7.09 -31.13
CA GLY A 491 11.67 -5.97 -30.23
C GLY A 491 13.16 -5.97 -29.89
N ASN A 492 13.65 -4.88 -29.32
CA ASN A 492 15.07 -4.75 -28.99
C ASN A 492 15.46 -5.47 -27.69
N LEU A 493 14.49 -5.80 -26.82
CA LEU A 493 14.73 -6.58 -25.61
C LEU A 493 14.59 -8.05 -25.95
N ARG A 494 15.58 -8.86 -25.57
CA ARG A 494 15.62 -10.28 -25.92
C ARG A 494 14.49 -11.05 -25.25
N HIS A 495 13.80 -11.91 -26.02
CA HIS A 495 12.91 -12.93 -25.48
C HIS A 495 13.73 -14.12 -24.95
N ASP A 496 13.47 -14.57 -23.73
CA ASP A 496 14.14 -15.75 -23.17
C ASP A 496 13.28 -16.45 -22.12
N ASP A 497 12.96 -17.72 -22.36
CA ASP A 497 12.10 -18.53 -21.48
C ASP A 497 12.84 -19.05 -20.23
N ASN A 498 14.17 -19.00 -20.19
CA ASN A 498 14.95 -19.47 -19.05
C ASN A 498 14.72 -18.57 -17.82
N GLU A 499 14.39 -19.19 -16.67
CA GLU A 499 14.10 -18.46 -15.42
C GLU A 499 15.27 -17.62 -14.91
N ASN A 500 16.50 -18.05 -15.20
CA ASN A 500 17.73 -17.39 -14.76
C ASN A 500 18.30 -16.42 -15.81
N ALA A 501 17.62 -16.26 -16.95
CA ALA A 501 18.04 -15.31 -17.97
C ALA A 501 17.99 -13.87 -17.43
N ARG A 502 18.90 -13.05 -17.95
CA ARG A 502 19.05 -11.64 -17.55
C ARG A 502 18.83 -10.73 -18.72
N ASN A 503 18.39 -9.51 -18.42
CA ASN A 503 18.11 -8.46 -19.42
C ASN A 503 17.20 -8.96 -20.55
N CYS A 504 16.10 -9.61 -20.17
CA CYS A 504 15.18 -10.27 -21.09
C CYS A 504 13.72 -10.12 -20.65
N TRP A 505 12.81 -10.53 -21.53
CA TRP A 505 11.40 -10.68 -21.23
C TRP A 505 10.90 -12.08 -21.64
N ARG A 506 9.77 -12.49 -21.05
CA ARG A 506 8.97 -13.64 -21.48
C ARG A 506 7.50 -13.40 -21.20
N ILE A 507 6.63 -14.22 -21.79
CA ILE A 507 5.20 -14.20 -21.50
C ILE A 507 4.98 -14.74 -20.06
N SER A 508 4.15 -14.05 -19.29
CA SER A 508 3.76 -14.53 -17.95
C SER A 508 2.52 -15.42 -18.05
N ASP A 509 2.41 -16.45 -17.21
CA ASP A 509 1.18 -17.23 -17.10
C ASP A 509 0.06 -16.36 -16.49
N GLY A 510 -1.07 -16.25 -17.19
CA GLY A 510 -2.23 -15.51 -16.73
C GLY A 510 -2.82 -16.04 -15.43
N ASN A 511 -2.58 -17.32 -15.09
CA ASN A 511 -3.01 -17.91 -13.82
C ASN A 511 -2.27 -17.36 -12.59
N ASN A 512 -1.13 -16.69 -12.78
CA ASN A 512 -0.45 -15.97 -11.70
C ASN A 512 -1.27 -14.80 -11.17
N PHE A 513 -2.24 -14.31 -11.97
CA PHE A 513 -3.04 -13.14 -11.66
C PHE A 513 -4.48 -13.53 -11.31
N LYS A 514 -5.05 -12.86 -10.31
CA LYS A 514 -6.44 -13.05 -9.90
C LYS A 514 -7.32 -11.91 -10.37
N VAL A 515 -8.39 -12.23 -11.07
CA VAL A 515 -9.35 -11.29 -11.68
C VAL A 515 -10.77 -11.55 -11.18
N ARG A 516 -11.69 -10.59 -11.35
CA ARG A 516 -13.09 -10.77 -10.95
C ARG A 516 -13.74 -11.88 -11.78
N GLY A 517 -14.24 -12.92 -11.11
CA GLY A 517 -14.96 -14.02 -11.77
C GLY A 517 -16.39 -13.66 -12.16
N LYS A 518 -17.07 -14.56 -12.87
CA LYS A 518 -18.45 -14.36 -13.35
C LYS A 518 -19.44 -14.03 -12.22
N SER A 519 -19.29 -14.68 -11.06
CA SER A 519 -20.14 -14.50 -9.88
C SER A 519 -19.63 -13.42 -8.91
N PHE A 520 -18.61 -12.62 -9.28
CA PHE A 520 -17.97 -11.67 -8.37
C PHE A 520 -18.97 -10.67 -7.74
N CYS A 521 -20.04 -10.31 -8.46
CA CYS A 521 -21.07 -9.42 -7.94
C CYS A 521 -21.73 -9.97 -6.66
N SER A 522 -21.90 -11.29 -6.54
CA SER A 522 -22.52 -11.94 -5.37
C SER A 522 -21.50 -12.42 -4.33
N ASP A 523 -20.42 -13.09 -4.75
CA ASP A 523 -19.49 -13.76 -3.83
C ASP A 523 -18.22 -12.97 -3.50
N LYS A 524 -17.94 -11.88 -4.24
CA LYS A 524 -16.70 -11.09 -4.18
C LYS A 524 -15.42 -11.92 -4.37
N ARG A 525 -15.50 -13.10 -5.01
CA ARG A 525 -14.36 -14.01 -5.22
C ARG A 525 -13.65 -13.74 -6.53
N LYS A 526 -12.32 -13.63 -6.44
CA LYS A 526 -11.45 -13.54 -7.61
C LYS A 526 -10.95 -14.92 -8.02
N ILE A 527 -10.84 -15.16 -9.32
CA ILE A 527 -10.38 -16.41 -9.93
C ILE A 527 -9.05 -16.18 -10.68
N PRO A 528 -8.23 -17.23 -10.90
CA PRO A 528 -7.10 -17.14 -11.84
C PRO A 528 -7.57 -16.64 -13.21
N ALA A 529 -6.78 -15.80 -13.87
CA ALA A 529 -7.23 -15.11 -15.07
C ALA A 529 -7.24 -15.97 -16.34
N GLY A 530 -6.45 -17.04 -16.37
CA GLY A 530 -6.35 -17.93 -17.52
C GLY A 530 -5.78 -17.24 -18.77
N LYS A 531 -6.27 -17.66 -19.95
CA LYS A 531 -5.73 -17.23 -21.26
C LYS A 531 -5.97 -15.74 -21.54
N HIS A 532 -4.90 -15.06 -21.94
CA HIS A 532 -4.90 -13.67 -22.40
C HIS A 532 -5.84 -13.43 -23.59
N LEU A 533 -6.28 -12.19 -23.78
CA LEU A 533 -7.05 -11.75 -24.94
C LEU A 533 -6.16 -11.55 -26.17
N MET A 534 -4.91 -11.14 -25.96
CA MET A 534 -3.95 -10.81 -27.01
C MET A 534 -2.61 -11.50 -26.76
N ASP A 535 -1.85 -11.71 -27.83
CA ASP A 535 -0.52 -12.29 -27.78
C ASP A 535 0.54 -11.18 -27.66
N LEU A 536 1.45 -11.30 -26.68
CA LEU A 536 2.61 -10.41 -26.56
C LEU A 536 3.67 -10.84 -27.57
N VAL A 537 4.03 -9.96 -28.50
CA VAL A 537 4.89 -10.33 -29.64
C VAL A 537 6.27 -9.68 -29.63
N ALA A 538 6.40 -8.54 -28.94
CA ALA A 538 7.66 -7.82 -28.85
C ALA A 538 7.68 -6.93 -27.61
N VAL A 539 8.90 -6.68 -27.11
CA VAL A 539 9.17 -5.68 -26.08
C VAL A 539 10.35 -4.82 -26.51
N ASP A 540 10.17 -3.50 -26.47
CA ASP A 540 11.28 -2.55 -26.65
C ASP A 540 11.66 -1.89 -25.31
N TRP A 541 12.95 -1.68 -25.13
CA TRP A 541 13.59 -1.01 -24.02
C TRP A 541 14.40 0.18 -24.55
N PHE A 542 13.84 1.37 -24.37
CA PHE A 542 14.37 2.61 -24.94
C PHE A 542 14.87 3.58 -23.86
N LYS A 543 15.79 4.45 -24.27
CA LYS A 543 16.23 5.61 -23.51
C LYS A 543 16.39 6.83 -24.40
N ASP A 544 16.11 8.01 -23.87
CA ASP A 544 16.40 9.29 -24.53
C ASP A 544 16.61 10.39 -23.47
N THR A 545 17.08 11.54 -23.91
CA THR A 545 17.06 12.82 -23.19
C THR A 545 15.66 13.43 -23.08
N LYS A 546 14.73 13.05 -23.96
CA LYS A 546 13.35 13.56 -23.99
C LYS A 546 12.32 12.44 -23.77
N ARG A 547 11.10 12.81 -23.38
CA ARG A 547 9.99 11.86 -23.32
C ARG A 547 9.65 11.33 -24.72
N MET A 548 9.40 10.03 -24.82
CA MET A 548 9.14 9.31 -26.07
C MET A 548 7.64 8.98 -26.18
N ASP A 549 6.88 9.86 -26.83
CA ASP A 549 5.43 9.71 -27.05
C ASP A 549 5.14 9.17 -28.45
N HIS A 550 4.07 8.39 -28.60
CA HIS A 550 3.63 7.82 -29.88
C HIS A 550 4.73 7.01 -30.58
N VAL A 551 5.28 6.03 -29.88
CA VAL A 551 6.40 5.18 -30.34
C VAL A 551 6.02 4.34 -31.57
N VAL A 552 4.74 4.12 -31.84
CA VAL A 552 4.26 3.44 -33.05
C VAL A 552 4.58 4.22 -34.33
N ARG A 553 4.89 5.53 -34.25
CA ARG A 553 5.36 6.30 -35.41
C ARG A 553 6.69 5.79 -35.98
N ARG A 554 7.48 5.06 -35.17
CA ARG A 554 8.78 4.52 -35.56
C ARG A 554 8.61 3.49 -36.68
N LYS A 555 9.32 3.72 -37.79
CA LYS A 555 9.37 2.79 -38.92
C LYS A 555 9.87 1.42 -38.47
N GLY A 556 9.17 0.37 -38.90
CA GLY A 556 9.52 -1.02 -38.61
C GLY A 556 9.27 -1.44 -37.16
N CYS A 557 8.46 -0.70 -36.39
CA CYS A 557 8.01 -1.19 -35.08
C CYS A 557 7.03 -2.36 -35.24
N ALA A 558 6.90 -3.18 -34.19
CA ALA A 558 6.06 -4.38 -34.23
C ALA A 558 4.58 -4.09 -34.55
N ALA A 559 4.06 -2.93 -34.16
CA ALA A 559 2.69 -2.52 -34.50
C ALA A 559 2.48 -2.25 -36.00
N GLN A 560 3.49 -1.75 -36.72
CA GLN A 560 3.42 -1.58 -38.17
C GLN A 560 3.45 -2.93 -38.89
N VAL A 561 4.33 -3.84 -38.47
CA VAL A 561 4.37 -5.23 -38.96
C VAL A 561 3.03 -5.93 -38.72
N ALA A 562 2.42 -5.72 -37.55
CA ALA A 562 1.11 -6.26 -37.24
C ALA A 562 0.03 -5.74 -38.20
N ALA A 563 0.04 -4.44 -38.48
CA ALA A 563 -0.89 -3.82 -39.43
C ALA A 563 -0.73 -4.38 -40.85
N GLU A 564 0.50 -4.59 -41.33
CA GLU A 564 0.78 -5.24 -42.63
C GLU A 564 0.25 -6.67 -42.70
N LYS A 565 0.23 -7.38 -41.56
CA LYS A 565 -0.35 -8.72 -41.42
C LYS A 565 -1.85 -8.73 -41.14
N GLY A 566 -2.52 -7.57 -41.17
CA GLY A 566 -3.97 -7.46 -40.92
C GLY A 566 -4.36 -7.70 -39.45
N LEU A 567 -3.45 -7.48 -38.51
CA LEU A 567 -3.68 -7.64 -37.07
C LEU A 567 -3.92 -6.29 -36.39
N PHE A 568 -4.69 -6.31 -35.30
CA PHE A 568 -4.85 -5.18 -34.42
C PHE A 568 -3.83 -5.19 -33.28
N SER A 569 -3.20 -4.05 -32.98
CA SER A 569 -2.21 -3.91 -31.91
C SER A 569 -2.70 -3.07 -30.73
N THR A 570 -2.46 -3.52 -29.51
CA THR A 570 -2.48 -2.66 -28.31
C THR A 570 -1.06 -2.50 -27.81
N VAL A 571 -0.59 -1.25 -27.75
CA VAL A 571 0.77 -0.91 -27.37
C VAL A 571 0.74 -0.19 -26.05
N VAL A 572 1.45 -0.70 -25.05
CA VAL A 572 1.58 -0.05 -23.74
C VAL A 572 3.01 0.44 -23.59
N ASN A 573 3.19 1.76 -23.57
CA ASN A 573 4.47 2.43 -23.40
C ASN A 573 4.60 2.96 -21.97
N VAL A 574 5.31 2.24 -21.10
CA VAL A 574 5.56 2.67 -19.72
C VAL A 574 6.73 3.63 -19.70
N GLN A 575 6.45 4.90 -19.48
CA GLN A 575 7.41 5.99 -19.53
C GLN A 575 7.92 6.33 -18.12
N VAL A 576 9.24 6.35 -17.99
CA VAL A 576 9.96 6.65 -16.77
C VAL A 576 10.74 7.96 -16.99
N PRO A 577 10.22 9.10 -16.54
CA PRO A 577 10.93 10.37 -16.66
C PRO A 577 12.07 10.48 -15.65
N GLY A 578 13.11 11.23 -16.02
CA GLY A 578 14.31 11.42 -15.22
C GLY A 578 15.35 12.25 -15.97
N SER A 579 16.60 12.27 -15.48
CA SER A 579 17.72 12.84 -16.25
C SER A 579 17.97 12.08 -17.55
N THR A 580 17.65 10.79 -17.54
CA THR A 580 17.44 9.96 -18.72
C THR A 580 16.00 9.46 -18.67
N HIS A 581 15.26 9.69 -19.75
CA HIS A 581 13.92 9.15 -19.93
C HIS A 581 14.04 7.72 -20.43
N TYR A 582 13.41 6.76 -19.75
CA TYR A 582 13.32 5.39 -20.21
C TYR A 582 11.89 5.08 -20.66
N SER A 583 11.75 4.20 -21.65
CA SER A 583 10.46 3.69 -22.11
C SER A 583 10.53 2.18 -22.27
N MET A 584 9.63 1.46 -21.60
CA MET A 584 9.42 0.04 -21.83
C MET A 584 8.11 -0.15 -22.59
N VAL A 585 8.20 -0.65 -23.82
CA VAL A 585 7.08 -0.73 -24.75
C VAL A 585 6.69 -2.18 -24.94
N PHE A 586 5.41 -2.51 -24.68
CA PHE A 586 4.85 -3.84 -24.85
C PHE A 586 3.89 -3.85 -26.05
N TYR A 587 4.11 -4.76 -26.99
CA TYR A 587 3.28 -4.91 -28.18
C TYR A 587 2.40 -6.15 -28.07
N PHE A 588 1.10 -5.95 -27.88
CA PHE A 588 0.10 -7.03 -27.86
C PHE A 588 -0.68 -7.04 -29.17
N VAL A 589 -0.90 -8.20 -29.79
CA VAL A 589 -1.63 -8.32 -31.05
C VAL A 589 -2.79 -9.30 -30.98
N THR A 590 -3.81 -9.07 -31.81
CA THR A 590 -4.91 -10.00 -32.07
C THR A 590 -5.31 -9.91 -33.54
N LYS A 591 -5.93 -10.95 -34.09
CA LYS A 591 -6.47 -10.90 -35.46
C LYS A 591 -7.63 -9.91 -35.56
N GLU A 592 -8.61 -10.08 -34.69
CA GLU A 592 -9.82 -9.26 -34.66
C GLU A 592 -10.20 -8.93 -33.23
N LEU A 593 -10.87 -7.79 -33.08
CA LEU A 593 -11.49 -7.39 -31.83
C LEU A 593 -12.93 -7.92 -31.83
N VAL A 594 -13.32 -8.59 -30.75
CA VAL A 594 -14.66 -9.19 -30.65
C VAL A 594 -15.71 -8.07 -30.59
N PRO A 595 -16.65 -7.99 -31.54
CA PRO A 595 -17.67 -6.94 -31.57
C PRO A 595 -18.49 -6.90 -30.28
N GLY A 596 -18.75 -5.70 -29.77
CA GLY A 596 -19.52 -5.49 -28.54
C GLY A 596 -18.79 -5.85 -27.23
N SER A 597 -17.61 -6.48 -27.29
CA SER A 597 -16.83 -6.83 -26.10
C SER A 597 -16.41 -5.58 -25.31
N LEU A 598 -16.18 -5.76 -24.01
CA LEU A 598 -15.63 -4.70 -23.16
C LEU A 598 -14.31 -4.16 -23.71
N PHE A 599 -13.47 -5.02 -24.27
CA PHE A 599 -12.19 -4.62 -24.83
C PHE A 599 -12.33 -3.78 -26.11
N GLN A 600 -13.24 -4.15 -27.03
CA GLN A 600 -13.56 -3.30 -28.19
C GLN A 600 -14.08 -1.92 -27.74
N ARG A 601 -15.02 -1.90 -26.78
CA ARG A 601 -15.55 -0.64 -26.23
C ARG A 601 -14.47 0.22 -25.58
N PHE A 602 -13.46 -0.40 -24.96
CA PHE A 602 -12.30 0.30 -24.42
C PHE A 602 -11.41 0.89 -25.53
N VAL A 603 -11.18 0.13 -26.60
CA VAL A 603 -10.39 0.57 -27.75
C VAL A 603 -11.03 1.77 -28.44
N ASP A 604 -12.34 1.73 -28.68
CA ASP A 604 -13.06 2.79 -29.40
C ASP A 604 -13.69 3.85 -28.48
N GLY A 605 -13.62 3.67 -27.16
CA GLY A 605 -14.17 4.60 -26.18
C GLY A 605 -13.42 5.94 -26.14
N ASP A 606 -13.87 6.84 -25.28
CA ASP A 606 -13.15 8.08 -24.99
C ASP A 606 -12.10 7.90 -23.89
N ASP A 607 -11.31 8.92 -23.64
CA ASP A 607 -10.27 8.89 -22.62
C ASP A 607 -10.83 8.80 -21.21
N GLU A 608 -12.06 9.27 -20.97
CA GLU A 608 -12.73 9.18 -19.68
C GLU A 608 -13.05 7.72 -19.34
N PHE A 609 -13.66 7.01 -20.29
CA PHE A 609 -13.89 5.57 -20.22
C PHE A 609 -12.56 4.81 -20.07
N ARG A 610 -11.55 5.09 -20.90
CA ARG A 610 -10.26 4.40 -20.79
C ARG A 610 -9.58 4.61 -19.44
N ASN A 611 -9.60 5.85 -18.93
CA ASN A 611 -8.99 6.18 -17.65
C ASN A 611 -9.70 5.49 -16.47
N SER A 612 -11.03 5.35 -16.53
CA SER A 612 -11.80 4.69 -15.48
C SER A 612 -11.67 3.16 -15.49
N ARG A 613 -11.26 2.56 -16.62
CA ARG A 613 -11.23 1.10 -16.79
C ARG A 613 -9.84 0.47 -16.88
N LEU A 614 -8.81 1.18 -17.34
CA LEU A 614 -7.47 0.60 -17.50
C LEU A 614 -6.87 0.21 -16.15
N LYS A 615 -6.52 -1.08 -15.99
CA LYS A 615 -5.98 -1.66 -14.77
C LYS A 615 -4.64 -2.35 -15.02
N LEU A 616 -3.75 -2.27 -14.03
CA LEU A 616 -2.47 -2.98 -13.96
C LEU A 616 -2.43 -3.83 -12.70
N ILE A 617 -2.01 -5.10 -12.83
CA ILE A 617 -1.69 -5.97 -11.71
C ILE A 617 -0.19 -6.23 -11.73
N PRO A 618 0.58 -5.64 -10.80
CA PRO A 618 2.00 -5.94 -10.68
C PRO A 618 2.22 -7.19 -9.81
N LEU A 619 3.29 -7.93 -10.10
CA LEU A 619 3.83 -8.96 -9.23
C LEU A 619 5.36 -8.87 -9.24
N VAL A 620 6.01 -9.09 -8.10
CA VAL A 620 7.47 -9.09 -7.99
C VAL A 620 7.95 -10.45 -7.47
N PRO A 621 8.10 -11.46 -8.37
CA PRO A 621 8.59 -12.78 -7.97
C PRO A 621 9.94 -12.73 -7.27
N LYS A 622 10.90 -11.96 -7.82
CA LYS A 622 12.25 -11.80 -7.26
C LYS A 622 12.52 -10.32 -6.94
N GLY A 623 12.81 -10.04 -5.68
CA GLY A 623 13.12 -8.71 -5.19
C GLY A 623 13.19 -8.67 -3.67
N SER A 624 13.87 -7.65 -3.14
CA SER A 624 13.91 -7.40 -1.70
C SER A 624 12.51 -7.08 -1.15
N TRP A 625 12.30 -7.29 0.14
CA TRP A 625 11.03 -6.97 0.78
C TRP A 625 10.60 -5.51 0.53
N ILE A 626 11.52 -4.55 0.64
CA ILE A 626 11.23 -3.13 0.37
C ILE A 626 10.70 -2.92 -1.05
N VAL A 627 11.27 -3.57 -2.06
CA VAL A 627 10.80 -3.46 -3.44
C VAL A 627 9.41 -4.07 -3.60
N ARG A 628 9.20 -5.29 -3.08
CA ARG A 628 7.90 -5.97 -3.11
C ARG A 628 6.82 -5.13 -2.44
N GLN A 629 7.14 -4.50 -1.30
CA GLN A 629 6.24 -3.64 -0.56
C GLN A 629 6.03 -2.28 -1.26
N SER A 630 7.02 -1.74 -1.96
CA SER A 630 6.90 -0.49 -2.73
C SER A 630 5.96 -0.66 -3.92
N VAL A 631 6.18 -1.69 -4.72
CA VAL A 631 5.38 -2.01 -5.92
C VAL A 631 3.99 -2.50 -5.52
N GLY A 632 3.91 -3.31 -4.47
CA GLY A 632 2.69 -3.99 -4.06
C GLY A 632 2.29 -5.13 -4.99
N SER A 633 1.16 -5.76 -4.68
CA SER A 633 0.52 -6.81 -5.50
C SER A 633 -0.97 -6.53 -5.74
N THR A 634 -1.45 -5.39 -5.26
CA THR A 634 -2.84 -4.98 -5.41
C THR A 634 -3.06 -4.39 -6.80
N PRO A 635 -4.11 -4.80 -7.53
CA PRO A 635 -4.47 -4.19 -8.80
C PRO A 635 -4.68 -2.67 -8.65
N CYS A 636 -4.12 -1.89 -9.59
CA CYS A 636 -4.24 -0.44 -9.63
C CYS A 636 -5.03 -0.01 -10.88
N LEU A 637 -6.00 0.89 -10.73
CA LEU A 637 -6.62 1.60 -11.85
C LEU A 637 -5.62 2.62 -12.40
N LEU A 638 -4.78 2.15 -13.33
CA LEU A 638 -3.64 2.89 -13.87
C LEU A 638 -4.08 4.24 -14.47
N GLY A 639 -5.19 4.24 -15.21
CA GLY A 639 -5.77 5.43 -15.80
C GLY A 639 -6.37 6.44 -14.80
N ARG A 640 -6.46 6.10 -13.51
CA ARG A 640 -6.75 7.05 -12.42
C ARG A 640 -5.48 7.48 -11.68
N ALA A 641 -4.53 6.58 -11.53
CA ALA A 641 -3.31 6.79 -10.74
C ALA A 641 -2.23 7.65 -11.42
N VAL A 642 -2.07 7.54 -12.75
CA VAL A 642 -1.04 8.24 -13.53
C VAL A 642 -1.61 8.79 -14.84
N ASP A 643 -1.05 9.86 -15.38
CA ASP A 643 -1.44 10.42 -16.69
C ASP A 643 -1.21 9.37 -17.78
N CYS A 644 -2.27 9.06 -18.51
CA CYS A 644 -2.23 8.21 -19.69
C CYS A 644 -2.60 9.06 -20.90
N ASN A 645 -1.79 9.00 -21.96
CA ASN A 645 -2.11 9.55 -23.26
C ASN A 645 -2.48 8.41 -24.21
N TYR A 646 -3.65 8.51 -24.85
CA TYR A 646 -4.21 7.46 -25.69
C TYR A 646 -4.16 7.90 -27.15
N ILE A 647 -3.52 7.09 -27.99
CA ILE A 647 -3.37 7.38 -29.42
C ILE A 647 -4.03 6.26 -30.20
N ARG A 648 -5.14 6.59 -30.88
CA ARG A 648 -5.97 5.60 -31.56
C ARG A 648 -5.77 5.62 -33.08
N GLY A 649 -5.45 4.44 -33.58
CA GLY A 649 -6.02 3.84 -34.79
C GLY A 649 -5.26 4.04 -36.05
N PRO A 650 -5.67 3.52 -37.22
CA PRO A 650 -6.79 2.62 -37.51
C PRO A 650 -6.61 1.19 -36.98
N THR A 651 -5.39 0.67 -36.99
CA THR A 651 -5.06 -0.73 -36.66
C THR A 651 -4.42 -0.90 -35.28
N TYR A 652 -4.32 0.16 -34.48
CA TYR A 652 -3.76 0.06 -33.13
C TYR A 652 -4.43 0.99 -32.12
N LEU A 653 -4.15 0.75 -30.85
CA LEU A 653 -4.28 1.70 -29.74
C LEU A 653 -2.94 1.73 -29.00
N GLU A 654 -2.32 2.90 -28.91
CA GLU A 654 -1.15 3.13 -28.07
C GLU A 654 -1.55 3.85 -26.78
N ILE A 655 -0.97 3.40 -25.66
CA ILE A 655 -1.20 3.92 -24.32
C ILE A 655 0.16 4.33 -23.74
N ASP A 656 0.44 5.63 -23.78
CA ASP A 656 1.60 6.23 -23.12
C ASP A 656 1.28 6.44 -21.64
N VAL A 657 1.98 5.73 -20.76
CA VAL A 657 1.78 5.75 -19.31
C VAL A 657 2.90 6.55 -18.65
N ASP A 658 2.62 7.78 -18.26
CA ASP A 658 3.60 8.68 -17.64
C ASP A 658 3.68 8.46 -16.12
N ILE A 659 4.62 7.63 -15.69
CA ILE A 659 4.80 7.30 -14.26
C ILE A 659 5.17 8.53 -13.42
N GLY A 660 5.88 9.50 -14.00
CA GLY A 660 6.32 10.69 -13.26
C GLY A 660 5.21 11.71 -12.99
N SER A 661 4.03 11.53 -13.60
CA SER A 661 2.85 12.34 -13.30
C SER A 661 2.30 12.15 -11.88
N SER A 662 2.72 11.09 -11.18
CA SER A 662 2.37 10.78 -9.80
C SER A 662 3.60 10.79 -8.91
N THR A 663 3.59 11.64 -7.88
CA THR A 663 4.62 11.70 -6.83
C THR A 663 4.83 10.35 -6.14
N VAL A 664 3.74 9.64 -5.84
CA VAL A 664 3.76 8.31 -5.23
C VAL A 664 4.42 7.30 -6.18
N ALA A 665 3.96 7.22 -7.44
CA ALA A 665 4.51 6.26 -8.40
C ALA A 665 5.99 6.55 -8.72
N ASN A 666 6.36 7.83 -8.84
CA ASN A 666 7.75 8.25 -9.02
C ASN A 666 8.63 7.92 -7.81
N GLY A 667 8.10 8.05 -6.59
CA GLY A 667 8.80 7.63 -5.36
C GLY A 667 9.06 6.12 -5.31
N VAL A 668 8.07 5.29 -5.70
CA VAL A 668 8.26 3.83 -5.87
C VAL A 668 9.38 3.54 -6.86
N LEU A 669 9.35 4.20 -8.03
CA LEU A 669 10.37 4.04 -9.05
C LEU A 669 11.78 4.40 -8.53
N GLY A 670 11.92 5.47 -7.75
CA GLY A 670 13.19 5.88 -7.14
C GLY A 670 13.80 4.84 -6.19
N LEU A 671 12.98 3.98 -5.59
CA LEU A 671 13.43 2.84 -4.79
C LEU A 671 13.83 1.62 -5.65
N VAL A 672 13.10 1.41 -6.75
CA VAL A 672 13.21 0.24 -7.63
C VAL A 672 14.37 0.37 -8.62
N ILE A 673 14.55 1.56 -9.23
CA ILE A 673 15.47 1.76 -10.36
C ILE A 673 16.93 1.42 -10.01
N GLY A 674 17.36 1.70 -8.77
CA GLY A 674 18.72 1.40 -8.30
C GLY A 674 19.00 -0.08 -8.05
N VAL A 675 17.97 -0.94 -8.09
CA VAL A 675 18.09 -2.40 -7.91
C VAL A 675 17.49 -3.19 -9.06
N ILE A 676 17.10 -2.52 -10.15
CA ILE A 676 16.35 -3.13 -11.26
C ILE A 676 17.06 -4.37 -11.87
N THR A 677 18.40 -4.41 -11.82
CA THR A 677 19.22 -5.54 -12.29
C THR A 677 19.10 -6.80 -11.43
N SER A 678 18.55 -6.73 -10.21
CA SER A 678 18.31 -7.87 -9.33
C SER A 678 16.83 -8.27 -9.25
N LEU A 679 15.96 -7.55 -9.96
CA LEU A 679 14.52 -7.75 -9.90
C LEU A 679 14.00 -8.63 -11.03
N VAL A 680 12.95 -9.36 -10.70
CA VAL A 680 12.02 -9.93 -11.68
C VAL A 680 10.66 -9.32 -11.38
N VAL A 681 10.05 -8.72 -12.40
CA VAL A 681 8.74 -8.05 -12.30
C VAL A 681 7.82 -8.64 -13.35
N GLU A 682 6.60 -8.98 -12.96
CA GLU A 682 5.52 -9.30 -13.86
C GLU A 682 4.46 -8.20 -13.85
N MET A 683 3.91 -7.92 -15.02
CA MET A 683 2.88 -6.90 -15.23
C MET A 683 1.77 -7.50 -16.07
N ALA A 684 0.54 -7.46 -15.56
CA ALA A 684 -0.65 -7.84 -16.30
C ALA A 684 -1.58 -6.65 -16.51
N PHE A 685 -1.97 -6.42 -17.76
CA PHE A 685 -2.86 -5.34 -18.17
C PHE A 685 -4.25 -5.88 -18.43
N LEU A 686 -5.29 -5.17 -17.98
CA LEU A 686 -6.69 -5.55 -18.19
C LEU A 686 -7.62 -4.35 -18.19
N VAL A 687 -8.83 -4.56 -18.70
CA VAL A 687 -9.94 -3.60 -18.61
C VAL A 687 -10.86 -4.04 -17.47
N GLN A 688 -11.12 -3.13 -16.52
CA GLN A 688 -11.97 -3.41 -15.38
C GLN A 688 -13.43 -3.57 -15.80
N ALA A 689 -14.04 -4.69 -15.39
CA ALA A 689 -15.48 -4.90 -15.46
C ALA A 689 -16.19 -4.21 -14.27
N ASN A 690 -17.26 -3.47 -14.56
CA ASN A 690 -18.09 -2.81 -13.56
C ASN A 690 -19.51 -3.39 -13.51
N THR A 691 -19.99 -4.01 -14.59
CA THR A 691 -21.32 -4.63 -14.63
C THR A 691 -21.25 -6.16 -14.69
N PRO A 692 -22.32 -6.89 -14.31
CA PRO A 692 -22.34 -8.36 -14.38
C PRO A 692 -22.09 -8.90 -15.80
N GLU A 693 -22.54 -8.20 -16.82
CA GLU A 693 -22.41 -8.58 -18.24
C GLU A 693 -20.98 -8.42 -18.76
N GLU A 694 -20.18 -7.59 -18.07
CA GLU A 694 -18.76 -7.38 -18.35
C GLU A 694 -17.86 -8.46 -17.71
N LEU A 695 -18.42 -9.35 -16.88
CA LEU A 695 -17.69 -10.41 -16.19
C LEU A 695 -17.72 -11.74 -16.96
N PRO A 696 -16.67 -12.58 -16.84
CA PRO A 696 -15.47 -12.39 -16.03
C PRO A 696 -14.49 -11.37 -16.64
N GLU A 697 -13.70 -10.71 -15.79
CA GLU A 697 -12.55 -9.93 -16.25
C GLU A 697 -11.54 -10.84 -16.96
N ARG A 698 -10.89 -10.35 -18.03
CA ARG A 698 -9.82 -11.06 -18.75
C ARG A 698 -8.61 -10.14 -18.94
N LEU A 699 -7.42 -10.73 -18.91
CA LEU A 699 -6.18 -9.99 -19.19
C LEU A 699 -6.10 -9.65 -20.67
N ILE A 700 -5.70 -8.42 -20.99
CA ILE A 700 -5.25 -8.04 -22.33
C ILE A 700 -4.00 -8.87 -22.65
N GLY A 701 -3.03 -8.84 -21.76
CA GLY A 701 -1.82 -9.64 -21.80
C GLY A 701 -0.98 -9.46 -20.54
N ALA A 702 0.03 -10.31 -20.38
CA ALA A 702 0.95 -10.25 -19.26
C ALA A 702 2.39 -10.52 -19.69
N VAL A 703 3.32 -9.85 -19.03
CA VAL A 703 4.76 -9.92 -19.32
C VAL A 703 5.53 -10.16 -18.04
N ARG A 704 6.57 -10.99 -18.10
CA ARG A 704 7.64 -11.06 -17.11
C ARG A 704 8.88 -10.39 -17.69
N VAL A 705 9.48 -9.50 -16.92
CA VAL A 705 10.71 -8.81 -17.25
C VAL A 705 11.75 -9.13 -16.18
N SER A 706 12.96 -9.55 -16.59
CA SER A 706 13.97 -10.13 -15.71
C SER A 706 15.29 -9.38 -15.79
N HIS A 707 15.78 -8.93 -14.63
CA HIS A 707 17.14 -8.41 -14.42
C HIS A 707 17.54 -7.33 -15.44
N ILE A 708 16.69 -6.33 -15.66
CA ILE A 708 16.89 -5.31 -16.69
C ILE A 708 18.13 -4.48 -16.39
N GLU A 709 18.91 -4.21 -17.44
CA GLU A 709 20.07 -3.35 -17.38
C GLU A 709 19.74 -1.98 -17.98
N LEU A 710 19.96 -0.90 -17.23
CA LEU A 710 19.68 0.45 -17.73
C LEU A 710 20.59 0.84 -18.91
N SER A 711 21.84 0.35 -18.91
CA SER A 711 22.81 0.57 -19.98
C SER A 711 22.38 -0.07 -21.31
N SER A 712 21.61 -1.15 -21.29
CA SER A 712 21.19 -1.89 -22.49
C SER A 712 20.08 -1.17 -23.27
N ALA A 713 19.41 -0.19 -22.67
CA ALA A 713 18.38 0.61 -23.36
C ALA A 713 18.96 1.33 -24.58
N ILE A 714 18.18 1.34 -25.66
CA ILE A 714 18.58 1.89 -26.97
C ILE A 714 17.95 3.27 -27.19
N VAL A 715 18.65 4.17 -27.88
CA VAL A 715 18.05 5.43 -28.34
C VAL A 715 17.20 5.17 -29.58
N PRO A 716 15.87 5.41 -29.53
CA PRO A 716 15.01 5.15 -30.67
C PRO A 716 15.27 6.17 -31.78
N ASN A 717 15.23 5.75 -33.04
CA ASN A 717 15.21 6.68 -34.17
C ASN A 717 13.76 7.15 -34.39
N LEU A 718 13.38 8.23 -33.71
CA LEU A 718 12.13 8.94 -33.93
C LEU A 718 12.44 10.07 -34.91
N ASP A 719 12.16 9.87 -36.20
CA ASP A 719 12.34 10.91 -37.23
C ASP A 719 11.75 12.23 -36.71
N SER A 720 12.56 13.28 -36.69
CA SER A 720 12.14 14.62 -36.28
C SER A 720 11.41 15.29 -37.44
N ASP A 721 10.11 15.09 -37.53
CA ASP A 721 9.25 15.95 -38.34
C ASP A 721 8.86 17.22 -37.56
#